data_AF-A0ABD3QAN2-F1
#
_entry.id   AF-A0ABD3QAN2-F1
#
_cell.length_a   1.000
_cell.length_b   1.000
_cell.length_c   1.000
_cell.angle_alpha   90.00
_cell.angle_beta   90.00
_cell.angle_gamma   90.00
#
_symmetry.space_group_name_H-M   'P 1'
#
loop_
_entity.id
_entity.type
_entity.pdbx_description
1 polymer ?
#
loop_
_entity_poly.entity_id
_entity_poly.type
_entity_poly.pdbx_seq_one_letter_code
_entity_poly.pdbx_strand_id
1 'polypeptide(L)'
;MGKNNNRKKNARKKKKGTSSPLPEDDAQTAGELNTVSVEATENEVEVATEADAERKALKIEENVEANGDQKENKQSKGRFSWITSPIGSALSKLGGSDPLPPPLEGSLYLFTPSQQDLAKRLCELPGTTNQRHLFKNWSSDPEYDDKKKAFMSKLEMVDQSYPDGGLIGYLNNAVGLLEKSRNGENPLEGWEPSVPKGESFAVGTDAFIDTEKLGLEEVGKCGFVLVAGGLGERLGYGDIKIGLPTELATGTTYIQFYIETILAFQSRYAEPGKRLPLCIMTSGDTNDKTVALLGKNSNLGMDKDQITIVQQGQGVPALSDNDAHIALDEEDPYDIQMKPHGHGDIHALLHSHGVAKSWLEQGMKWTVFFQDTNGLAFHTLALSLGVSSKLGLIMNSITCPRKAKQAIGAIVKLKKGDMERTINVEYNQLDPLLRATGYDNGDVNDETGFSPFPGNINQLVFNLESYVQVLERTKGVMPEFVNPKYKDAEKRVFKKPTRLECMMQDFPIVLEGSDEVERVGFTSLASELCFSPVKNATTDGVALQANGTHPGVAATGEADQSNAMCIILRSIGCDVQSGDTMIANGIEFRAGPDCVAKPSFAVCSNELKKKFPYPSRVKISGRSSLVLSGDGLVIESLNLDGALVIECEEGASGVIRNLSVKNDGWVKVLEGMLYKSEDEVIQMRGYSMRKIDTEKIVFKKDGSIEGNYQITTTSVCGVPVVGDLCQPASEEASDSNTFCAGGCAIM
;
A
#
# COMPACT_ATOMS: atom_id res chain seq x y z
N MET A 1 -42.98 16.70 75.05
CA MET A 1 -41.82 17.56 74.72
C MET A 1 -41.67 17.52 73.21
N GLY A 2 -42.23 18.42 72.41
CA GLY A 2 -41.91 19.86 72.28
C GLY A 2 -41.30 20.07 70.88
N LYS A 3 -42.12 19.98 69.82
CA LYS A 3 -42.60 21.09 68.94
C LYS A 3 -41.56 21.53 67.88
N ASN A 4 -41.82 21.22 66.60
CA ASN A 4 -42.46 22.10 65.58
C ASN A 4 -41.45 23.09 64.95
N ASN A 5 -41.49 23.50 63.68
CA ASN A 5 -42.20 23.13 62.45
C ASN A 5 -41.74 24.18 61.40
N ASN A 6 -41.79 23.83 60.11
CA ASN A 6 -42.17 24.73 59.00
C ASN A 6 -41.27 25.93 58.62
N ARG A 7 -41.19 26.41 57.37
CA ARG A 7 -41.61 26.06 55.98
C ARG A 7 -41.40 27.35 55.17
N LYS A 8 -41.40 27.22 53.84
CA LYS A 8 -41.73 28.23 52.79
C LYS A 8 -40.59 29.17 52.35
N LYS A 9 -40.53 29.63 51.09
CA LYS A 9 -41.06 29.22 49.77
C LYS A 9 -40.47 30.23 48.75
N ASN A 10 -40.31 29.75 47.51
CA ASN A 10 -40.55 30.45 46.23
C ASN A 10 -39.63 31.59 45.74
N ALA A 11 -38.88 31.25 44.68
CA ALA A 11 -39.07 31.70 43.29
C ALA A 11 -39.41 33.18 43.01
N ARG A 12 -38.56 33.85 42.21
CA ARG A 12 -38.93 34.42 40.88
C ARG A 12 -37.81 35.25 40.22
N LYS A 13 -37.74 35.07 38.88
CA LYS A 13 -37.46 36.06 37.81
C LYS A 13 -36.01 36.55 37.64
N LYS A 14 -35.36 36.24 36.51
CA LYS A 14 -35.44 36.88 35.16
C LYS A 14 -34.87 38.31 35.13
N LYS A 15 -33.68 38.46 34.51
CA LYS A 15 -33.33 39.32 33.34
C LYS A 15 -31.80 39.49 33.31
N LYS A 16 -31.12 39.06 32.24
CA LYS A 16 -30.78 39.80 30.99
C LYS A 16 -29.81 40.97 31.21
N GLY A 17 -28.67 40.90 30.51
CA GLY A 17 -27.77 42.01 30.20
C GLY A 17 -26.31 41.60 30.36
N THR A 18 -25.66 40.99 29.36
CA THR A 18 -24.84 41.67 28.33
C THR A 18 -23.72 42.53 28.91
N SER A 19 -22.47 42.05 28.80
CA SER A 19 -21.33 42.73 28.13
C SER A 19 -20.00 42.30 28.76
N SER A 20 -19.16 41.66 27.94
CA SER A 20 -17.69 41.61 28.02
C SER A 20 -17.08 43.04 28.21
N PRO A 21 -15.77 43.25 28.50
CA PRO A 21 -14.64 42.35 28.29
C PRO A 21 -13.56 42.33 29.41
N LEU A 22 -12.52 41.55 29.12
CA LEU A 22 -11.21 41.38 29.77
C LEU A 22 -10.57 42.69 30.30
N PRO A 23 -9.60 42.59 31.22
CA PRO A 23 -8.21 42.62 30.74
C PRO A 23 -7.24 41.64 31.41
N GLU A 24 -6.15 41.42 30.67
CA GLU A 24 -4.92 40.69 30.96
C GLU A 24 -3.99 41.40 31.97
N ASP A 25 -2.99 40.61 32.38
CA ASP A 25 -1.62 40.96 32.80
C ASP A 25 -1.32 41.42 34.24
N ASP A 26 -0.76 40.47 35.01
CA ASP A 26 0.70 40.28 35.18
C ASP A 26 1.30 40.24 36.61
N ALA A 27 2.32 39.37 36.68
CA ALA A 27 3.51 39.36 37.54
C ALA A 27 3.46 38.77 38.98
N GLN A 28 3.96 37.53 39.05
CA GLN A 28 5.13 37.05 39.82
C GLN A 28 5.25 37.33 41.34
N THR A 29 5.44 36.27 42.14
CA THR A 29 6.78 35.95 42.75
C THR A 29 6.87 34.55 43.39
N ALA A 30 7.90 33.83 42.95
CA ALA A 30 8.88 32.94 43.62
C ALA A 30 8.58 32.10 44.87
N GLY A 31 9.08 30.85 44.83
CA GLY A 31 9.30 29.95 45.97
C GLY A 31 10.13 28.71 45.58
N GLU A 32 11.46 28.86 45.64
CA GLU A 32 12.57 27.87 45.71
C GLU A 32 12.31 26.70 46.71
N LEU A 33 12.82 25.45 46.60
CA LEU A 33 14.23 24.98 46.52
C LEU A 33 14.33 23.44 46.29
N ASN A 34 15.51 23.08 45.76
CA ASN A 34 16.36 21.90 46.04
C ASN A 34 16.42 20.69 45.09
N THR A 35 17.52 20.71 44.34
CA THR A 35 18.23 19.70 43.55
C THR A 35 19.08 18.75 44.40
N VAL A 36 19.20 17.50 43.97
CA VAL A 36 20.34 16.61 44.28
C VAL A 36 20.91 16.11 42.94
N SER A 37 22.20 16.33 42.77
CA SER A 37 23.04 15.98 41.62
C SER A 37 23.59 14.55 41.74
N VAL A 38 23.59 13.80 40.64
CA VAL A 38 24.49 12.66 40.40
C VAL A 38 25.03 12.79 38.99
N GLU A 39 26.35 12.88 38.89
CA GLU A 39 27.14 12.96 37.66
C GLU A 39 27.02 11.66 36.84
N ALA A 40 26.80 11.79 35.53
CA ALA A 40 26.99 10.74 34.55
C ALA A 40 27.78 11.32 33.37
N THR A 41 28.77 10.55 32.96
CA THR A 41 29.86 10.89 32.03
C THR A 41 29.39 11.07 30.59
N GLU A 42 29.84 12.15 29.97
CA GLU A 42 29.63 12.49 28.56
C GLU A 42 30.41 11.53 27.64
N ASN A 43 29.69 10.91 26.69
CA ASN A 43 30.24 10.46 25.42
C ASN A 43 29.36 11.10 24.34
N GLU A 44 29.83 12.20 23.78
CA GLU A 44 29.19 12.89 22.66
C GLU A 44 29.37 12.07 21.36
N VAL A 45 28.26 11.74 20.71
CA VAL A 45 28.21 11.40 19.29
C VAL A 45 27.47 12.54 18.61
N GLU A 46 28.20 13.40 17.90
CA GLU A 46 27.63 14.48 17.09
C GLU A 46 26.78 13.90 15.95
N VAL A 47 25.47 14.16 16.01
CA VAL A 47 24.55 14.03 14.87
C VAL A 47 24.43 15.43 14.25
N ALA A 48 25.14 15.67 13.16
CA ALA A 48 25.02 16.90 12.39
C ALA A 48 23.73 16.86 11.54
N THR A 49 22.81 17.80 11.78
CA THR A 49 21.64 18.03 10.94
C THR A 49 21.98 19.02 9.82
N GLU A 50 21.66 18.64 8.57
CA GLU A 50 21.94 19.33 7.30
C GLU A 50 21.37 20.76 7.21
N ALA A 51 20.45 21.15 8.11
CA ALA A 51 19.79 22.45 8.12
C ALA A 51 20.68 23.64 8.57
N ASP A 52 21.79 23.39 9.29
CA ASP A 52 22.66 24.44 9.80
C ASP A 52 23.80 24.84 8.84
N ALA A 53 24.07 24.03 7.81
CA ALA A 53 25.06 24.34 6.79
C ALA A 53 24.53 25.32 5.72
N GLU A 54 23.24 25.25 5.39
CA GLU A 54 22.63 26.09 4.34
C GLU A 54 22.42 27.55 4.77
N ARG A 55 22.30 27.83 6.09
CA ARG A 55 22.16 29.21 6.59
C ARG A 55 23.42 30.07 6.51
N LYS A 56 24.60 29.46 6.28
CA LYS A 56 25.87 30.20 6.13
C LYS A 56 26.27 30.50 4.68
N ALA A 57 25.61 29.91 3.69
CA ALA A 57 25.90 30.13 2.27
C ALA A 57 25.15 31.32 1.64
N LEU A 58 24.16 31.90 2.34
CA LEU A 58 23.28 32.96 1.82
C LEU A 58 23.71 34.41 2.16
N LYS A 59 24.99 34.63 2.46
CA LYS A 59 25.56 35.98 2.62
C LYS A 59 26.96 36.06 2.01
N ILE A 60 27.03 36.09 0.69
CA ILE A 60 28.04 36.78 -0.14
C ILE A 60 27.51 36.64 -1.57
N GLU A 61 26.84 37.68 -2.08
CA GLU A 61 26.76 38.05 -3.50
C GLU A 61 25.92 39.33 -3.60
N GLU A 62 26.48 40.42 -3.07
CA GLU A 62 26.16 41.77 -3.53
C GLU A 62 27.43 42.32 -4.19
N ASN A 63 27.24 42.95 -5.36
CA ASN A 63 28.22 43.60 -6.26
C ASN A 63 28.82 42.72 -7.36
N VAL A 64 28.23 42.79 -8.57
CA VAL A 64 28.84 43.45 -9.74
C VAL A 64 27.71 43.84 -10.72
N GLU A 65 27.48 45.14 -10.88
CA GLU A 65 26.75 45.73 -12.01
C GLU A 65 27.70 46.14 -13.13
N ALA A 66 27.13 46.18 -14.35
CA ALA A 66 27.49 46.97 -15.53
C ALA A 66 28.61 46.48 -16.48
N ASN A 67 28.19 45.93 -17.62
CA ASN A 67 28.12 46.69 -18.88
C ASN A 67 27.42 45.89 -19.98
N GLY A 68 26.45 46.53 -20.66
CA GLY A 68 25.74 45.97 -21.80
C GLY A 68 26.42 46.28 -23.13
N ASP A 69 26.00 45.57 -24.19
CA ASP A 69 25.52 46.23 -25.41
C ASP A 69 24.76 45.28 -26.35
N GLN A 70 23.78 45.87 -27.03
CA GLN A 70 22.82 45.25 -27.95
C GLN A 70 23.44 44.83 -29.30
N LYS A 71 22.84 43.81 -29.97
CA LYS A 71 22.50 43.88 -31.41
C LYS A 71 21.52 42.81 -31.88
N GLU A 72 20.66 43.26 -32.78
CA GLU A 72 19.45 42.69 -33.34
C GLU A 72 19.60 41.64 -34.47
N ASN A 73 18.54 40.81 -34.59
CA ASN A 73 17.88 40.26 -35.79
C ASN A 73 18.67 39.53 -36.90
N LYS A 74 18.25 38.29 -37.20
CA LYS A 74 17.55 37.95 -38.46
C LYS A 74 16.95 36.54 -38.48
N GLN A 75 15.71 36.47 -38.98
CA GLN A 75 14.93 35.29 -39.35
C GLN A 75 15.65 34.36 -40.35
N SER A 76 15.41 33.04 -40.24
CA SER A 76 15.10 32.24 -41.42
C SER A 76 14.23 31.03 -41.07
N LYS A 77 13.21 30.81 -41.91
CA LYS A 77 12.29 29.67 -41.93
C LYS A 77 13.02 28.44 -42.47
N GLY A 78 12.82 27.27 -41.85
CA GLY A 78 13.33 26.00 -42.37
C GLY A 78 12.57 24.81 -41.82
N ARG A 79 11.52 24.39 -42.54
CA ARG A 79 10.77 23.15 -42.37
C ARG A 79 11.68 22.00 -42.82
N PHE A 80 12.02 21.04 -41.96
CA PHE A 80 12.77 19.84 -42.38
C PHE A 80 12.11 18.56 -41.87
N SER A 81 11.72 17.73 -42.84
CA SER A 81 11.30 16.34 -42.67
C SER A 81 12.51 15.48 -42.34
N TRP A 82 12.43 14.65 -41.31
CA TRP A 82 13.39 13.57 -41.11
C TRP A 82 12.92 12.35 -41.90
N ILE A 83 13.43 12.23 -43.13
CA ILE A 83 13.40 11.00 -43.92
C ILE A 83 14.55 10.13 -43.42
N THR A 84 14.19 8.94 -42.95
CA THR A 84 15.09 7.81 -42.69
C THR A 84 15.78 7.40 -43.99
N SER A 85 17.11 7.36 -44.01
CA SER A 85 17.85 6.50 -44.92
C SER A 85 19.16 6.00 -44.30
N PRO A 86 19.52 4.74 -44.56
CA PRO A 86 20.59 4.04 -43.86
C PRO A 86 21.94 4.36 -44.52
N ILE A 87 22.85 4.97 -43.78
CA ILE A 87 24.24 5.09 -44.22
C ILE A 87 24.98 3.83 -43.76
N GLY A 88 24.90 2.81 -44.62
CA GLY A 88 25.89 1.74 -44.66
C GLY A 88 27.17 2.23 -45.35
N SER A 89 28.31 1.79 -44.80
CA SER A 89 29.66 1.83 -45.36
C SER A 89 30.31 3.21 -45.61
N ALA A 90 30.83 3.82 -44.54
CA ALA A 90 32.02 4.68 -44.62
C ALA A 90 32.71 4.87 -43.25
N LEU A 91 32.92 3.78 -42.51
CA LEU A 91 33.77 3.75 -41.31
C LEU A 91 34.57 2.44 -41.31
N SER A 92 35.47 2.31 -42.27
CA SER A 92 36.54 1.31 -42.20
C SER A 92 37.85 2.04 -42.47
N LYS A 93 38.71 2.10 -41.44
CA LYS A 93 40.06 2.69 -41.37
C LYS A 93 40.15 3.97 -40.53
N LEU A 94 39.96 3.79 -39.22
CA LEU A 94 40.73 4.41 -38.13
C LEU A 94 40.20 3.79 -36.82
N GLY A 95 41.00 2.95 -36.18
CA GLY A 95 40.64 2.26 -34.93
C GLY A 95 41.24 0.86 -34.89
N GLY A 96 42.47 0.72 -34.38
CA GLY A 96 42.87 -0.56 -33.82
C GLY A 96 42.06 -0.73 -32.55
N SER A 97 41.22 -1.77 -32.47
CA SER A 97 40.62 -2.18 -31.20
C SER A 97 41.76 -2.47 -30.24
N ASP A 98 41.78 -1.83 -29.08
CA ASP A 98 42.75 -2.18 -28.05
C ASP A 98 42.69 -3.70 -27.78
N PRO A 99 43.83 -4.36 -27.54
CA PRO A 99 43.83 -5.79 -27.25
C PRO A 99 42.96 -6.09 -26.01
N LEU A 100 42.23 -7.20 -26.03
CA LEU A 100 41.41 -7.62 -24.89
C LEU A 100 42.27 -7.73 -23.61
N PRO A 101 41.69 -7.60 -22.41
CA PRO A 101 42.41 -7.90 -21.18
C PRO A 101 43.07 -9.30 -21.28
N PRO A 102 44.39 -9.44 -21.05
CA PRO A 102 45.07 -10.72 -21.23
C PRO A 102 44.42 -11.90 -20.49
N PRO A 103 43.88 -11.73 -19.25
CA PRO A 103 43.14 -12.81 -18.59
C PRO A 103 41.86 -13.24 -19.32
N LEU A 104 41.14 -12.29 -19.95
CA LEU A 104 39.97 -12.60 -20.77
C LEU A 104 40.38 -13.37 -22.02
N GLU A 105 41.38 -12.86 -22.75
CA GLU A 105 41.87 -13.45 -23.99
C GLU A 105 42.31 -14.91 -23.76
N GLY A 106 43.06 -15.15 -22.68
CA GLY A 106 43.47 -16.48 -22.25
C GLY A 106 42.34 -17.39 -21.80
N SER A 107 41.13 -16.86 -21.55
CA SER A 107 39.96 -17.61 -21.07
C SER A 107 38.85 -17.77 -22.12
N LEU A 108 38.94 -17.13 -23.30
CA LEU A 108 37.88 -17.14 -24.32
C LEU A 108 37.48 -18.56 -24.75
N TYR A 109 38.42 -19.51 -24.72
CA TYR A 109 38.18 -20.91 -25.08
C TYR A 109 37.17 -21.62 -24.17
N LEU A 110 36.89 -21.07 -22.98
CA LEU A 110 35.91 -21.59 -22.02
C LEU A 110 34.46 -21.25 -22.40
N PHE A 111 34.26 -20.28 -23.28
CA PHE A 111 32.96 -19.64 -23.50
C PHE A 111 32.36 -19.96 -24.87
N THR A 112 31.03 -19.90 -24.95
CA THR A 112 30.30 -20.04 -26.22
C THR A 112 30.61 -18.87 -27.16
N PRO A 113 30.38 -19.00 -28.48
CA PRO A 113 30.57 -17.88 -29.41
C PRO A 113 29.77 -16.61 -29.04
N SER A 114 28.55 -16.76 -28.51
CA SER A 114 27.72 -15.64 -28.02
C SER A 114 28.35 -14.94 -26.82
N GLN A 115 28.84 -15.70 -25.85
CA GLN A 115 29.53 -15.16 -24.67
C GLN A 115 30.85 -14.47 -25.05
N GLN A 116 31.61 -15.03 -25.99
CA GLN A 116 32.84 -14.40 -26.49
C GLN A 116 32.53 -13.06 -27.18
N ASP A 117 31.47 -12.99 -27.99
CA ASP A 117 31.02 -11.75 -28.64
C ASP A 117 30.59 -10.71 -27.60
N LEU A 118 29.78 -11.10 -26.61
CA LEU A 118 29.34 -10.24 -25.52
C LEU A 118 30.54 -9.67 -24.74
N ALA A 119 31.50 -10.50 -24.34
CA ALA A 119 32.68 -10.06 -23.60
C ALA A 119 33.53 -9.05 -24.40
N LYS A 120 33.66 -9.26 -25.72
CA LYS A 120 34.35 -8.33 -26.63
C LYS A 120 33.61 -7.01 -26.72
N ARG A 121 32.30 -7.04 -26.98
CA ARG A 121 31.45 -5.83 -27.06
C ARG A 121 31.49 -5.02 -25.77
N LEU A 122 31.50 -5.67 -24.61
CA LEU A 122 31.66 -5.03 -23.31
C LEU A 122 33.02 -4.33 -23.17
N CYS A 123 34.11 -4.93 -23.68
CA CYS A 123 35.44 -4.33 -23.69
C CYS A 123 35.60 -3.21 -24.74
N GLU A 124 34.81 -3.24 -25.81
CA GLU A 124 34.87 -2.31 -26.95
C GLU A 124 33.94 -1.09 -26.82
N LEU A 125 33.13 -1.02 -25.75
CA LEU A 125 32.36 0.16 -25.40
C LEU A 125 33.26 1.42 -25.35
N PRO A 126 32.78 2.58 -25.82
CA PRO A 126 33.64 3.72 -26.12
C PRO A 126 34.20 4.42 -24.86
N GLY A 127 35.44 4.88 -24.96
CA GLY A 127 36.04 5.77 -23.96
C GLY A 127 36.09 5.13 -22.57
N THR A 128 35.63 5.86 -21.56
CA THR A 128 35.62 5.40 -20.16
C THR A 128 34.45 4.49 -19.81
N THR A 129 33.51 4.22 -20.74
CA THR A 129 32.35 3.34 -20.47
C THR A 129 32.64 1.85 -20.71
N ASN A 130 33.86 1.52 -21.14
CA ASN A 130 34.29 0.15 -21.37
C ASN A 130 34.28 -0.68 -20.08
N GLN A 131 33.94 -1.96 -20.19
CA GLN A 131 33.79 -2.85 -19.04
C GLN A 131 35.00 -3.77 -18.88
N ARG A 132 36.19 -3.31 -19.28
CA ARG A 132 37.43 -4.13 -19.26
C ARG A 132 37.85 -4.49 -17.83
N HIS A 133 37.43 -3.71 -16.83
CA HIS A 133 37.73 -3.96 -15.43
C HIS A 133 37.13 -5.26 -14.91
N LEU A 134 36.01 -5.72 -15.47
CA LEU A 134 35.34 -6.97 -15.09
C LEU A 134 36.25 -8.20 -15.23
N PHE A 135 37.16 -8.16 -16.20
CA PHE A 135 38.00 -9.29 -16.55
C PHE A 135 39.46 -9.13 -16.10
N LYS A 136 39.82 -7.96 -15.56
CA LYS A 136 41.22 -7.57 -15.31
C LYS A 136 41.92 -8.46 -14.27
N ASN A 137 41.17 -8.95 -13.28
CA ASN A 137 41.70 -9.67 -12.13
C ASN A 137 41.51 -11.19 -12.20
N TRP A 138 41.10 -11.73 -13.36
CA TRP A 138 40.95 -13.18 -13.51
C TRP A 138 42.30 -13.90 -13.46
N SER A 139 42.33 -15.00 -12.74
CA SER A 139 43.48 -15.91 -12.68
C SER A 139 43.56 -16.77 -13.93
N SER A 140 44.77 -17.10 -14.37
CA SER A 140 45.01 -18.12 -15.40
C SER A 140 44.90 -19.55 -14.86
N ASP A 141 44.74 -19.73 -13.55
CA ASP A 141 44.59 -21.04 -12.92
C ASP A 141 43.24 -21.69 -13.33
N PRO A 142 43.26 -22.93 -13.87
CA PRO A 142 42.04 -23.65 -14.23
C PRO A 142 41.04 -23.88 -13.09
N GLU A 143 41.46 -23.79 -11.82
CA GLU A 143 40.54 -23.94 -10.68
C GLU A 143 39.40 -22.90 -10.67
N TYR A 144 39.59 -21.75 -11.33
CA TYR A 144 38.58 -20.69 -11.44
C TYR A 144 37.73 -20.78 -12.70
N ASP A 145 37.95 -21.75 -13.58
CA ASP A 145 37.27 -21.79 -14.88
C ASP A 145 35.76 -21.93 -14.77
N ASP A 146 35.28 -22.67 -13.77
CA ASP A 146 33.84 -22.79 -13.53
C ASP A 146 33.23 -21.49 -12.99
N LYS A 147 33.98 -20.71 -12.20
CA LYS A 147 33.56 -19.36 -11.79
C LYS A 147 33.48 -18.40 -12.97
N LYS A 148 34.47 -18.42 -13.87
CA LYS A 148 34.47 -17.60 -15.10
C LYS A 148 33.27 -17.95 -16.00
N LYS A 149 32.96 -19.24 -16.17
CA LYS A 149 31.77 -19.69 -16.91
C LYS A 149 30.48 -19.21 -16.26
N ALA A 150 30.38 -19.29 -14.93
CA ALA A 150 29.22 -18.79 -14.19
C ALA A 150 29.05 -17.28 -14.36
N PHE A 151 30.13 -16.51 -14.25
CA PHE A 151 30.15 -15.06 -14.51
C PHE A 151 29.63 -14.72 -15.92
N MET A 152 30.17 -15.38 -16.95
CA MET A 152 29.75 -15.15 -18.33
C MET A 152 28.31 -15.57 -18.58
N SER A 153 27.85 -16.66 -17.96
CA SER A 153 26.45 -17.09 -18.04
C SER A 153 25.52 -16.07 -17.39
N LYS A 154 25.94 -15.44 -16.29
CA LYS A 154 25.19 -14.36 -15.63
C LYS A 154 25.10 -13.11 -16.51
N LEU A 155 26.19 -12.69 -17.14
CA LEU A 155 26.18 -11.58 -18.10
C LEU A 155 25.29 -11.87 -19.31
N GLU A 156 25.38 -13.08 -19.87
CA GLU A 156 24.55 -13.50 -21.01
C GLU A 156 23.06 -13.56 -20.64
N MET A 157 22.73 -14.02 -19.44
CA MET A 157 21.35 -14.02 -18.95
C MET A 157 20.78 -12.60 -18.88
N VAL A 158 21.55 -11.63 -18.40
CA VAL A 158 21.12 -10.20 -18.40
C VAL A 158 21.00 -9.67 -19.83
N ASP A 159 21.94 -10.03 -20.70
CA ASP A 159 21.91 -9.62 -22.11
C ASP A 159 20.67 -10.14 -22.84
N GLN A 160 20.20 -11.33 -22.49
CA GLN A 160 18.98 -11.92 -23.07
C GLN A 160 17.69 -11.37 -22.45
N SER A 161 17.71 -10.92 -21.19
CA SER A 161 16.53 -10.47 -20.48
C SER A 161 16.19 -9.00 -20.72
N TYR A 162 17.19 -8.17 -21.03
CA TYR A 162 16.99 -6.74 -21.25
C TYR A 162 16.55 -6.45 -22.70
N PRO A 163 15.36 -5.87 -22.92
CA PRO A 163 14.67 -5.86 -24.22
C PRO A 163 15.35 -4.99 -25.28
N ASP A 164 15.92 -3.85 -24.89
CA ASP A 164 16.41 -2.83 -25.82
C ASP A 164 17.92 -2.94 -26.06
N GLY A 165 18.35 -4.05 -26.68
CA GLY A 165 19.75 -4.26 -27.06
C GLY A 165 20.60 -4.93 -25.97
N GLY A 166 19.96 -5.64 -25.05
CA GLY A 166 20.61 -6.46 -24.05
C GLY A 166 21.42 -5.65 -23.04
N LEU A 167 22.50 -6.23 -22.55
CA LEU A 167 23.33 -5.65 -21.50
C LEU A 167 24.01 -4.36 -21.99
N ILE A 168 24.38 -4.31 -23.27
CA ILE A 168 24.93 -3.10 -23.89
C ILE A 168 23.87 -1.98 -23.94
N GLY A 169 22.62 -2.33 -24.23
CA GLY A 169 21.48 -1.41 -24.16
C GLY A 169 21.29 -0.82 -22.77
N TYR A 170 21.27 -1.69 -21.75
CA TYR A 170 21.19 -1.30 -20.34
C TYR A 170 22.28 -0.29 -19.95
N LEU A 171 23.53 -0.58 -20.30
CA LEU A 171 24.66 0.30 -19.98
C LEU A 171 24.56 1.64 -20.68
N ASN A 172 24.16 1.67 -21.96
CA ASN A 172 23.96 2.91 -22.69
C ASN A 172 22.84 3.77 -22.10
N ASN A 173 21.72 3.14 -21.72
CA ASN A 173 20.63 3.85 -21.03
C ASN A 173 21.12 4.39 -19.68
N ALA A 174 21.87 3.59 -18.94
CA ALA A 174 22.41 3.97 -17.64
C ALA A 174 23.34 5.18 -17.71
N VAL A 175 24.27 5.23 -18.67
CA VAL A 175 25.13 6.40 -18.88
C VAL A 175 24.28 7.66 -19.10
N GLY A 176 23.27 7.58 -19.97
CA GLY A 176 22.39 8.72 -20.24
C GLY A 176 21.59 9.18 -19.02
N LEU A 177 21.02 8.26 -18.24
CA LEU A 177 20.25 8.59 -17.03
C LEU A 177 21.16 9.10 -15.90
N LEU A 178 22.35 8.54 -15.74
CA LEU A 178 23.34 8.97 -14.76
C LEU A 178 23.85 10.38 -15.08
N GLU A 179 24.11 10.69 -16.35
CA GLU A 179 24.52 12.02 -16.77
C GLU A 179 23.45 13.07 -16.45
N LYS A 180 22.18 12.79 -16.79
CA LYS A 180 21.04 13.67 -16.46
C LYS A 180 20.90 13.89 -14.94
N SER A 181 20.99 12.80 -14.17
CA SER A 181 20.95 12.85 -12.70
C SER A 181 22.10 13.68 -12.11
N ARG A 182 23.32 13.51 -12.64
CA ARG A 182 24.50 14.29 -12.26
C ARG A 182 24.30 15.77 -12.55
N ASN A 183 23.80 16.11 -13.73
CA ASN A 183 23.52 17.48 -14.15
C ASN A 183 22.32 18.11 -13.42
N GLY A 184 21.54 17.31 -12.68
CA GLY A 184 20.34 17.80 -12.00
C GLY A 184 19.20 18.15 -12.96
N GLU A 185 19.19 17.55 -14.16
CA GLU A 185 18.15 17.76 -15.14
C GLU A 185 16.80 17.28 -14.58
N ASN A 186 15.81 18.17 -14.57
CA ASN A 186 14.48 17.83 -14.13
C ASN A 186 13.70 17.21 -15.31
N PRO A 187 13.29 15.93 -15.25
CA PRO A 187 12.53 15.31 -16.35
C PRO A 187 11.17 15.99 -16.59
N LEU A 188 10.69 16.76 -15.62
CA LEU A 188 9.43 17.49 -15.68
C LEU A 188 9.61 18.97 -16.08
N GLU A 189 10.80 19.39 -16.50
CA GLU A 189 11.04 20.75 -16.97
C GLU A 189 10.16 21.10 -18.19
N GLY A 190 9.49 22.25 -18.14
CA GLY A 190 8.59 22.75 -19.16
C GLY A 190 7.22 22.06 -19.22
N TRP A 191 6.88 21.21 -18.24
CA TRP A 191 5.53 20.70 -18.06
C TRP A 191 4.73 21.60 -17.13
N GLU A 192 3.48 21.88 -17.50
CA GLU A 192 2.52 22.63 -16.69
C GLU A 192 1.63 21.65 -15.90
N PRO A 193 1.62 21.72 -14.56
CA PRO A 193 0.82 20.83 -13.72
C PRO A 193 -0.61 21.33 -13.53
N SER A 194 -1.55 20.40 -13.38
CA SER A 194 -2.94 20.65 -13.00
C SER A 194 -3.53 19.43 -12.29
N VAL A 195 -4.61 19.64 -11.53
CA VAL A 195 -5.31 18.53 -10.88
C VAL A 195 -5.98 17.66 -11.95
N PRO A 196 -5.74 16.34 -11.97
CA PRO A 196 -6.29 15.45 -12.99
C PRO A 196 -7.81 15.25 -12.82
N LYS A 197 -8.41 14.57 -13.80
CA LYS A 197 -9.80 14.10 -13.70
C LYS A 197 -9.89 12.96 -12.68
N GLY A 198 -10.82 13.05 -11.75
CA GLY A 198 -11.09 12.00 -10.77
C GLY A 198 -12.25 12.34 -9.86
N GLU A 199 -12.57 11.45 -8.93
CA GLU A 199 -13.66 11.63 -7.96
C GLU A 199 -13.16 11.35 -6.53
N SER A 200 -13.56 12.21 -5.60
CA SER A 200 -13.24 12.10 -4.17
C SER A 200 -14.51 11.89 -3.37
N PHE A 201 -14.47 10.97 -2.41
CA PHE A 201 -15.66 10.54 -1.67
C PHE A 201 -15.49 10.66 -0.16
N ALA A 202 -16.62 10.90 0.50
CA ALA A 202 -16.77 10.69 1.93
C ALA A 202 -17.65 9.44 2.15
N VAL A 203 -17.19 8.55 3.03
CA VAL A 203 -17.93 7.32 3.38
C VAL A 203 -19.32 7.66 3.94
N GLY A 204 -20.31 6.83 3.62
CA GLY A 204 -21.69 7.00 4.08
C GLY A 204 -22.52 8.03 3.31
N THR A 205 -21.92 8.79 2.38
CA THR A 205 -22.69 9.67 1.48
C THR A 205 -23.41 8.87 0.38
N ASP A 206 -24.51 9.40 -0.14
CA ASP A 206 -25.25 8.76 -1.25
C ASP A 206 -24.35 8.59 -2.49
N ALA A 207 -23.53 9.59 -2.81
CA ALA A 207 -22.58 9.51 -3.93
C ALA A 207 -21.58 8.35 -3.79
N PHE A 208 -21.07 8.11 -2.57
CA PHE A 208 -20.20 6.97 -2.29
C PHE A 208 -20.96 5.64 -2.46
N ILE A 209 -22.15 5.51 -1.87
CA ILE A 209 -22.94 4.27 -1.91
C ILE A 209 -23.39 3.93 -3.33
N ASP A 210 -23.85 4.92 -4.10
CA ASP A 210 -24.29 4.75 -5.48
C ASP A 210 -23.13 4.37 -6.40
N THR A 211 -21.95 5.00 -6.21
CA THR A 211 -20.77 4.68 -7.02
C THR A 211 -20.19 3.31 -6.66
N GLU A 212 -20.14 2.96 -5.38
CA GLU A 212 -19.74 1.61 -4.93
C GLU A 212 -20.68 0.54 -5.51
N LYS A 213 -21.99 0.82 -5.56
CA LYS A 213 -22.98 -0.07 -6.18
C LYS A 213 -22.72 -0.29 -7.67
N LEU A 214 -22.35 0.75 -8.43
CA LEU A 214 -21.95 0.58 -9.84
C LEU A 214 -20.74 -0.35 -9.98
N GLY A 215 -19.74 -0.20 -9.10
CA GLY A 215 -18.58 -1.09 -9.16
C GLY A 215 -18.84 -2.51 -8.70
N LEU A 216 -19.86 -2.76 -7.88
CA LEU A 216 -20.29 -4.13 -7.55
C LEU A 216 -20.80 -4.90 -8.79
N GLU A 217 -21.19 -4.22 -9.87
CA GLU A 217 -21.52 -4.87 -11.16
C GLU A 217 -20.26 -5.29 -11.95
N GLU A 218 -19.08 -4.84 -11.51
CA GLU A 218 -17.79 -4.97 -12.18
C GLU A 218 -16.80 -5.87 -11.42
N VAL A 219 -16.91 -5.97 -10.08
CA VAL A 219 -16.00 -6.79 -9.23
C VAL A 219 -15.91 -8.25 -9.66
N GLY A 220 -17.02 -8.84 -10.16
CA GLY A 220 -17.07 -10.21 -10.68
C GLY A 220 -16.33 -10.44 -12.01
N LYS A 221 -15.63 -9.43 -12.53
CA LYS A 221 -14.90 -9.43 -13.81
C LYS A 221 -13.44 -8.99 -13.64
N CYS A 222 -12.87 -9.17 -12.46
CA CYS A 222 -11.53 -8.71 -12.11
C CYS A 222 -10.50 -9.85 -12.06
N GLY A 223 -9.32 -9.61 -12.63
CA GLY A 223 -8.08 -10.28 -12.23
C GLY A 223 -7.30 -9.44 -11.20
N PHE A 224 -6.56 -10.10 -10.32
CA PHE A 224 -5.90 -9.48 -9.17
C PHE A 224 -4.39 -9.68 -9.26
N VAL A 225 -3.61 -8.62 -9.07
CA VAL A 225 -2.14 -8.66 -9.12
C VAL A 225 -1.57 -8.17 -7.79
N LEU A 226 -0.97 -9.09 -7.04
CA LEU A 226 -0.28 -8.81 -5.80
C LEU A 226 1.22 -8.68 -6.06
N VAL A 227 1.80 -7.55 -5.70
CA VAL A 227 3.26 -7.36 -5.70
C VAL A 227 3.83 -7.71 -4.33
N ALA A 228 4.51 -8.85 -4.22
CA ALA A 228 5.01 -9.44 -2.97
C ALA A 228 6.50 -9.85 -3.04
N GLY A 229 7.33 -8.98 -3.62
CA GLY A 229 8.77 -9.23 -3.78
C GLY A 229 9.64 -8.95 -2.54
N GLY A 230 9.08 -8.41 -1.46
CA GLY A 230 9.85 -7.94 -0.30
C GLY A 230 9.80 -8.85 0.94
N LEU A 231 10.95 -9.03 1.58
CA LEU A 231 11.07 -9.60 2.93
C LEU A 231 10.70 -8.58 4.03
N GLY A 232 10.37 -9.09 5.21
CA GLY A 232 10.03 -8.29 6.40
C GLY A 232 11.23 -7.79 7.23
N GLU A 233 12.48 -8.01 6.80
CA GLU A 233 13.66 -7.81 7.65
C GLU A 233 13.77 -6.38 8.20
N ARG A 234 13.48 -5.36 7.37
CA ARG A 234 13.44 -3.97 7.82
C ARG A 234 12.42 -3.74 8.95
N LEU A 235 11.39 -4.56 9.04
CA LEU A 235 10.35 -4.47 10.08
C LEU A 235 10.76 -5.18 11.37
N GLY A 236 11.87 -5.95 11.36
CA GLY A 236 12.20 -6.92 12.40
C GLY A 236 11.47 -8.26 12.26
N TYR A 237 11.12 -8.66 11.03
CA TYR A 237 10.42 -9.91 10.73
C TYR A 237 11.19 -10.75 9.69
N GLY A 238 11.63 -11.95 10.07
CA GLY A 238 12.52 -12.82 9.27
C GLY A 238 11.84 -13.60 8.15
N ASP A 239 10.56 -13.34 7.86
CA ASP A 239 9.80 -14.04 6.83
C ASP A 239 9.13 -13.09 5.81
N ILE A 240 8.39 -13.66 4.86
CA ILE A 240 7.65 -12.90 3.83
C ILE A 240 6.55 -12.05 4.46
N LYS A 241 6.49 -10.77 4.09
CA LYS A 241 5.53 -9.81 4.65
C LYS A 241 4.07 -10.23 4.52
N ILE A 242 3.70 -10.91 3.43
CA ILE A 242 2.32 -11.38 3.21
C ILE A 242 1.88 -12.45 4.22
N GLY A 243 2.83 -13.08 4.93
CA GLY A 243 2.58 -13.99 6.05
C GLY A 243 2.34 -13.29 7.40
N LEU A 244 2.52 -11.97 7.49
CA LEU A 244 2.19 -11.21 8.69
C LEU A 244 0.67 -11.21 8.93
N PRO A 245 0.22 -11.27 10.20
CA PRO A 245 -1.17 -11.03 10.51
C PRO A 245 -1.53 -9.55 10.32
N THR A 246 -2.69 -9.31 9.72
CA THR A 246 -3.32 -7.97 9.63
C THR A 246 -3.68 -7.47 11.02
N GLU A 247 -4.09 -8.36 11.91
CA GLU A 247 -4.51 -8.10 13.29
C GLU A 247 -4.37 -9.35 14.18
N LEU A 248 -4.28 -9.20 15.50
CA LEU A 248 -4.09 -10.32 16.43
C LEU A 248 -5.42 -10.95 16.90
N ALA A 249 -6.54 -10.26 16.67
CA ALA A 249 -7.86 -10.69 17.14
C ALA A 249 -8.29 -12.01 16.46
N THR A 250 -8.03 -12.20 15.18
CA THR A 250 -8.22 -13.48 14.46
C THR A 250 -6.93 -14.11 13.97
N GLY A 251 -5.82 -13.35 13.91
CA GLY A 251 -4.54 -13.83 13.40
C GLY A 251 -4.54 -14.03 11.88
N THR A 252 -5.48 -13.40 11.17
CA THR A 252 -5.58 -13.54 9.71
C THR A 252 -4.37 -12.93 9.05
N THR A 253 -3.67 -13.69 8.22
CA THR A 253 -2.53 -13.17 7.45
C THR A 253 -2.97 -12.26 6.31
N TYR A 254 -2.11 -11.34 5.86
CA TYR A 254 -2.42 -10.48 4.70
C TYR A 254 -2.87 -11.29 3.48
N ILE A 255 -2.12 -12.32 3.10
CA ILE A 255 -2.47 -13.17 1.96
C ILE A 255 -3.79 -13.91 2.16
N GLN A 256 -4.08 -14.38 3.38
CA GLN A 256 -5.38 -14.98 3.70
C GLN A 256 -6.51 -13.96 3.56
N PHE A 257 -6.35 -12.75 4.10
CA PHE A 257 -7.36 -11.70 3.98
C PHE A 257 -7.65 -11.34 2.52
N TYR A 258 -6.61 -11.18 1.69
CA TYR A 258 -6.78 -10.88 0.27
C TYR A 258 -7.49 -12.02 -0.47
N ILE A 259 -7.07 -13.27 -0.26
CA ILE A 259 -7.67 -14.44 -0.92
C ILE A 259 -9.13 -14.63 -0.48
N GLU A 260 -9.41 -14.57 0.82
CA GLU A 260 -10.78 -14.69 1.35
C GLU A 260 -11.68 -13.58 0.77
N THR A 261 -11.14 -12.38 0.56
CA THR A 261 -11.88 -11.27 -0.06
C THR A 261 -12.16 -11.52 -1.55
N ILE A 262 -11.17 -11.99 -2.31
CA ILE A 262 -11.35 -12.34 -3.73
C ILE A 262 -12.40 -13.45 -3.86
N LEU A 263 -12.33 -14.49 -3.02
CA LEU A 263 -13.30 -15.59 -3.02
C LEU A 263 -14.72 -15.13 -2.62
N ALA A 264 -14.83 -14.21 -1.66
CA ALA A 264 -16.12 -13.62 -1.30
C ALA A 264 -16.73 -12.81 -2.47
N PHE A 265 -15.92 -11.99 -3.16
CA PHE A 265 -16.38 -11.32 -4.38
C PHE A 265 -16.75 -12.30 -5.49
N GLN A 266 -15.95 -13.35 -5.70
CA GLN A 266 -16.23 -14.39 -6.68
C GLN A 266 -17.57 -15.06 -6.42
N SER A 267 -17.81 -15.51 -5.19
CA SER A 267 -19.03 -16.23 -4.82
C SER A 267 -20.29 -15.37 -4.99
N ARG A 268 -20.21 -14.08 -4.66
CA ARG A 268 -21.38 -13.18 -4.62
C ARG A 268 -21.65 -12.43 -5.93
N TYR A 269 -20.62 -12.14 -6.74
CA TYR A 269 -20.74 -11.20 -7.87
C TYR A 269 -20.21 -11.73 -9.20
N ALA A 270 -19.46 -12.84 -9.23
CA ALA A 270 -19.05 -13.44 -10.49
C ALA A 270 -20.19 -14.27 -11.10
N GLU A 271 -20.19 -14.41 -12.43
CA GLU A 271 -21.11 -15.31 -13.11
C GLU A 271 -20.87 -16.76 -12.66
N PRO A 272 -21.91 -17.62 -12.62
CA PRO A 272 -21.75 -19.02 -12.22
C PRO A 272 -20.64 -19.73 -13.00
N GLY A 273 -19.71 -20.37 -12.28
CA GLY A 273 -18.56 -21.06 -12.86
C GLY A 273 -17.38 -20.15 -13.21
N LYS A 274 -17.54 -18.82 -13.17
CA LYS A 274 -16.44 -17.87 -13.37
C LYS A 274 -15.55 -17.82 -12.15
N ARG A 275 -14.24 -17.80 -12.38
CA ARG A 275 -13.21 -17.73 -11.35
C ARG A 275 -12.47 -16.41 -11.46
N LEU A 276 -12.25 -15.74 -10.33
CA LEU A 276 -11.46 -14.52 -10.26
C LEU A 276 -9.99 -14.90 -10.03
N PRO A 277 -9.08 -14.62 -10.98
CA PRO A 277 -7.70 -15.07 -10.88
C PRO A 277 -6.83 -14.12 -10.06
N LEU A 278 -5.78 -14.67 -9.44
CA LEU A 278 -4.76 -13.95 -8.68
C LEU A 278 -3.37 -14.25 -9.25
N CYS A 279 -2.65 -13.21 -9.65
CA CYS A 279 -1.23 -13.24 -9.96
C CYS A 279 -0.44 -12.70 -8.76
N ILE A 280 0.57 -13.43 -8.30
CA ILE A 280 1.48 -13.00 -7.22
C ILE A 280 2.87 -12.83 -7.81
N MET A 281 3.40 -11.61 -7.76
CA MET A 281 4.78 -11.35 -8.11
C MET A 281 5.69 -11.59 -6.91
N THR A 282 6.64 -12.52 -7.06
CA THR A 282 7.65 -12.85 -6.05
C THR A 282 9.04 -12.40 -6.49
N SER A 283 10.02 -12.43 -5.59
CA SER A 283 11.44 -12.29 -5.89
C SER A 283 12.17 -13.61 -5.63
N GLY A 284 13.47 -13.68 -5.92
CA GLY A 284 14.31 -14.82 -5.52
C GLY A 284 14.19 -15.16 -4.03
N ASP A 285 14.07 -14.15 -3.18
CA ASP A 285 14.02 -14.32 -1.73
C ASP A 285 12.63 -14.73 -1.21
N THR A 286 11.55 -14.40 -1.94
CA THR A 286 10.17 -14.61 -1.48
C THR A 286 9.45 -15.78 -2.16
N ASN A 287 9.96 -16.29 -3.29
CA ASN A 287 9.25 -17.28 -4.10
C ASN A 287 8.95 -18.58 -3.35
N ASP A 288 10.00 -19.26 -2.85
CA ASP A 288 9.85 -20.58 -2.22
C ASP A 288 9.01 -20.51 -0.94
N LYS A 289 9.19 -19.43 -0.17
CA LYS A 289 8.38 -19.13 1.03
C LYS A 289 6.91 -18.91 0.68
N THR A 290 6.62 -18.19 -0.42
CA THR A 290 5.25 -17.95 -0.90
C THR A 290 4.59 -19.25 -1.35
N VAL A 291 5.29 -20.07 -2.15
CA VAL A 291 4.82 -21.39 -2.58
C VAL A 291 4.55 -22.30 -1.38
N ALA A 292 5.46 -22.33 -0.41
CA ALA A 292 5.30 -23.13 0.81
C ALA A 292 4.12 -22.67 1.66
N LEU A 293 3.93 -21.35 1.83
CA LEU A 293 2.81 -20.78 2.58
C LEU A 293 1.47 -21.16 1.95
N LEU A 294 1.33 -21.01 0.62
CA LEU A 294 0.10 -21.37 -0.09
C LEU A 294 -0.15 -22.87 -0.05
N GLY A 295 0.87 -23.69 -0.33
CA GLY A 295 0.78 -25.14 -0.35
C GLY A 295 0.38 -25.72 1.02
N LYS A 296 0.96 -25.22 2.11
CA LYS A 296 0.64 -25.65 3.48
C LYS A 296 -0.81 -25.39 3.87
N ASN A 297 -1.44 -24.36 3.28
CA ASN A 297 -2.79 -23.92 3.62
C ASN A 297 -3.81 -24.23 2.51
N SER A 298 -3.52 -25.19 1.62
CA SER A 298 -4.42 -25.57 0.51
C SER A 298 -4.88 -24.36 -0.32
N ASN A 299 -3.94 -23.48 -0.66
CA ASN A 299 -4.17 -22.22 -1.37
C ASN A 299 -5.23 -21.31 -0.72
N LEU A 300 -5.46 -21.48 0.58
CA LEU A 300 -6.42 -20.67 1.36
C LEU A 300 -7.84 -20.71 0.76
N GLY A 301 -8.18 -21.81 0.07
CA GLY A 301 -9.49 -22.04 -0.56
C GLY A 301 -9.59 -21.70 -2.04
N MET A 302 -8.57 -21.09 -2.66
CA MET A 302 -8.56 -20.89 -4.13
C MET A 302 -8.22 -22.17 -4.88
N ASP A 303 -8.87 -22.37 -6.03
CA ASP A 303 -8.52 -23.46 -6.94
C ASP A 303 -7.07 -23.23 -7.46
N LYS A 304 -6.31 -24.31 -7.68
CA LYS A 304 -4.87 -24.23 -8.01
C LYS A 304 -4.59 -23.45 -9.29
N ASP A 305 -5.49 -23.53 -10.27
CA ASP A 305 -5.43 -22.85 -11.55
C ASP A 305 -5.83 -21.36 -11.48
N GLN A 306 -6.38 -20.90 -10.37
CA GLN A 306 -6.67 -19.47 -10.15
C GLN A 306 -5.44 -18.67 -9.73
N ILE A 307 -4.42 -19.31 -9.15
CA ILE A 307 -3.21 -18.63 -8.66
C ILE A 307 -2.08 -18.83 -9.66
N THR A 308 -1.54 -17.73 -10.18
CA THR A 308 -0.30 -17.71 -10.97
C THR A 308 0.78 -17.00 -10.17
N ILE A 309 1.94 -17.65 -9.99
CA ILE A 309 3.11 -17.01 -9.39
C ILE A 309 4.06 -16.65 -10.52
N VAL A 310 4.44 -15.37 -10.60
CA VAL A 310 5.47 -14.89 -11.53
C VAL A 310 6.63 -14.37 -10.71
N GLN A 311 7.80 -14.95 -10.89
CA GLN A 311 8.99 -14.55 -10.16
C GLN A 311 9.74 -13.48 -10.95
N GLN A 312 10.14 -12.40 -10.28
CA GLN A 312 11.10 -11.45 -10.82
C GLN A 312 12.41 -12.15 -11.14
N GLY A 313 13.08 -11.73 -12.21
CA GLY A 313 14.41 -12.23 -12.56
C GLY A 313 15.45 -11.93 -11.48
N GLN A 314 16.72 -12.27 -11.72
CA GLN A 314 17.81 -11.99 -10.77
C GLN A 314 18.17 -10.48 -10.66
N GLY A 315 17.29 -9.59 -11.13
CA GLY A 315 17.50 -8.15 -11.16
C GLY A 315 18.36 -7.68 -12.34
N VAL A 316 18.92 -6.49 -12.18
CA VAL A 316 19.82 -5.83 -13.13
C VAL A 316 21.19 -5.58 -12.49
N PRO A 317 22.28 -5.47 -13.28
CA PRO A 317 23.62 -5.21 -12.76
C PRO A 317 23.68 -3.89 -11.99
N ALA A 318 24.31 -3.91 -10.81
CA ALA A 318 24.61 -2.69 -10.09
C ALA A 318 25.78 -1.94 -10.75
N LEU A 319 25.79 -0.62 -10.60
CA LEU A 319 26.73 0.29 -11.27
C LEU A 319 27.56 1.03 -10.23
N SER A 320 28.88 1.01 -10.36
CA SER A 320 29.81 1.57 -9.37
C SER A 320 30.01 3.08 -9.49
N ASP A 321 29.77 3.66 -10.66
CA ASP A 321 30.04 5.07 -10.95
C ASP A 321 29.20 5.64 -12.10
N ASN A 322 29.45 6.91 -12.43
CA ASN A 322 28.72 7.67 -13.46
C ASN A 322 29.00 7.20 -14.91
N ASP A 323 30.05 6.42 -15.14
CA ASP A 323 30.35 5.84 -16.47
C ASP A 323 29.66 4.47 -16.65
N ALA A 324 28.79 4.10 -15.70
CA ALA A 324 28.05 2.85 -15.66
C ALA A 324 28.96 1.60 -15.67
N HIS A 325 30.12 1.65 -15.01
CA HIS A 325 30.87 0.42 -14.77
C HIS A 325 30.06 -0.55 -13.92
N ILE A 326 29.93 -1.80 -14.35
CA ILE A 326 29.27 -2.86 -13.58
C ILE A 326 30.08 -3.13 -12.31
N ALA A 327 29.41 -3.12 -11.17
CA ALA A 327 30.02 -3.41 -9.88
C ALA A 327 30.29 -4.92 -9.74
N LEU A 328 31.53 -5.28 -9.40
CA LEU A 328 31.90 -6.62 -8.97
C LEU A 328 31.41 -6.86 -7.54
N ASP A 329 31.16 -8.12 -7.20
CA ASP A 329 30.91 -8.52 -5.82
C ASP A 329 32.11 -8.17 -4.93
N GLU A 330 31.85 -7.74 -3.69
CA GLU A 330 32.91 -7.29 -2.76
C GLU A 330 33.76 -8.47 -2.25
N GLU A 331 33.19 -9.67 -2.22
CA GLU A 331 33.80 -10.89 -1.70
C GLU A 331 34.25 -11.86 -2.82
N ASP A 332 33.65 -11.79 -4.02
CA ASP A 332 34.03 -12.62 -5.18
C ASP A 332 34.30 -11.81 -6.47
N PRO A 333 35.57 -11.65 -6.90
CA PRO A 333 35.90 -10.96 -8.15
C PRO A 333 35.45 -11.70 -9.43
N TYR A 334 34.94 -12.93 -9.29
CA TYR A 334 34.29 -13.68 -10.37
C TYR A 334 32.76 -13.65 -10.25
N ASP A 335 32.21 -12.64 -9.57
CA ASP A 335 30.79 -12.35 -9.60
C ASP A 335 30.50 -10.83 -9.75
N ILE A 336 29.29 -10.51 -10.22
CA ILE A 336 28.76 -9.15 -10.29
C ILE A 336 27.68 -8.93 -9.25
N GLN A 337 27.60 -7.70 -8.74
CA GLN A 337 26.49 -7.29 -7.89
C GLN A 337 25.23 -7.12 -8.73
N MET A 338 24.14 -7.74 -8.28
CA MET A 338 22.81 -7.61 -8.88
C MET A 338 21.86 -6.91 -7.91
N LYS A 339 20.92 -6.12 -8.43
CA LYS A 339 19.90 -5.45 -7.62
C LYS A 339 18.52 -5.55 -8.27
N PRO A 340 17.43 -5.55 -7.50
CA PRO A 340 16.09 -5.50 -8.05
C PRO A 340 15.91 -4.28 -8.96
N HIS A 341 15.36 -4.52 -10.15
CA HIS A 341 15.05 -3.50 -11.15
C HIS A 341 13.83 -2.66 -10.76
N GLY A 342 13.02 -3.12 -9.81
CA GLY A 342 11.86 -2.39 -9.30
C GLY A 342 10.57 -3.12 -9.57
N HIS A 343 9.47 -2.59 -9.04
CA HIS A 343 8.17 -3.24 -9.17
C HIS A 343 7.51 -3.01 -10.54
N GLY A 344 8.08 -2.16 -11.42
CA GLY A 344 7.61 -2.00 -12.79
C GLY A 344 7.75 -3.27 -13.66
N ASP A 345 8.65 -4.19 -13.29
CA ASP A 345 8.82 -5.50 -13.96
C ASP A 345 7.53 -6.32 -14.06
N ILE A 346 6.56 -6.06 -13.19
CA ILE A 346 5.27 -6.77 -13.20
C ILE A 346 4.58 -6.68 -14.57
N HIS A 347 4.70 -5.56 -15.28
CA HIS A 347 4.08 -5.38 -16.59
C HIS A 347 4.70 -6.33 -17.62
N ALA A 348 6.03 -6.40 -17.67
CA ALA A 348 6.77 -7.32 -18.53
C ALA A 348 6.52 -8.80 -18.16
N LEU A 349 6.41 -9.11 -16.87
CA LEU A 349 6.10 -10.46 -16.38
C LEU A 349 4.69 -10.90 -16.81
N LEU A 350 3.68 -10.05 -16.63
CA LEU A 350 2.30 -10.33 -17.06
C LEU A 350 2.17 -10.53 -18.56
N HIS A 351 2.97 -9.80 -19.36
CA HIS A 351 3.03 -9.97 -20.81
C HIS A 351 3.76 -11.27 -21.20
N SER A 352 5.01 -11.44 -20.76
CA SER A 352 5.87 -12.58 -21.14
C SER A 352 5.32 -13.94 -20.73
N HIS A 353 4.63 -14.01 -19.58
CA HIS A 353 3.98 -15.23 -19.10
C HIS A 353 2.55 -15.40 -19.64
N GLY A 354 2.06 -14.47 -20.47
CA GLY A 354 0.72 -14.52 -21.07
C GLY A 354 -0.43 -14.37 -20.06
N VAL A 355 -0.17 -13.89 -18.84
CA VAL A 355 -1.15 -13.82 -17.75
C VAL A 355 -2.28 -12.85 -18.10
N ALA A 356 -1.94 -11.60 -18.45
CA ALA A 356 -2.94 -10.59 -18.75
C ALA A 356 -3.80 -10.97 -19.98
N LYS A 357 -3.16 -11.55 -20.99
CA LYS A 357 -3.83 -12.04 -22.20
C LYS A 357 -4.78 -13.20 -21.89
N SER A 358 -4.33 -14.17 -21.10
CA SER A 358 -5.15 -15.30 -20.66
C SER A 358 -6.39 -14.84 -19.88
N TRP A 359 -6.25 -13.85 -19.00
CA TRP A 359 -7.40 -13.29 -18.28
C TRP A 359 -8.40 -12.59 -19.19
N LEU A 360 -7.92 -11.88 -20.22
CA LEU A 360 -8.77 -11.26 -21.22
C LEU A 360 -9.56 -12.32 -22.00
N GLU A 361 -8.91 -13.42 -22.41
CA GLU A 361 -9.55 -14.57 -23.07
C GLU A 361 -10.57 -15.29 -22.17
N GLN A 362 -10.36 -15.27 -20.85
CA GLN A 362 -11.31 -15.76 -19.84
C GLN A 362 -12.46 -14.76 -19.54
N GLY A 363 -12.49 -13.62 -20.24
CA GLY A 363 -13.54 -12.62 -20.13
C GLY A 363 -13.45 -11.75 -18.87
N MET A 364 -12.25 -11.58 -18.29
CA MET A 364 -12.01 -10.51 -17.32
C MET A 364 -12.04 -9.16 -18.04
N LYS A 365 -12.54 -8.14 -17.34
CA LYS A 365 -12.64 -6.76 -17.84
C LYS A 365 -11.64 -5.83 -17.15
N TRP A 366 -11.28 -6.14 -15.91
CA TRP A 366 -10.43 -5.30 -15.08
C TRP A 366 -9.24 -6.09 -14.55
N THR A 367 -8.13 -5.39 -14.32
CA THR A 367 -7.02 -5.91 -13.51
C THR A 367 -6.69 -4.94 -12.40
N VAL A 368 -6.52 -5.45 -11.18
CA VAL A 368 -6.34 -4.66 -9.97
C VAL A 368 -5.00 -4.99 -9.34
N PHE A 369 -4.14 -3.99 -9.21
CA PHE A 369 -2.82 -4.09 -8.60
C PHE A 369 -2.86 -3.57 -7.17
N PHE A 370 -2.26 -4.30 -6.26
CA PHE A 370 -2.15 -3.94 -4.85
C PHE A 370 -0.84 -4.47 -4.24
N GLN A 371 -0.48 -3.92 -3.09
CA GLN A 371 0.79 -4.16 -2.42
C GLN A 371 0.64 -5.14 -1.25
N ASP A 372 1.77 -5.69 -0.81
CA ASP A 372 1.90 -6.73 0.21
C ASP A 372 1.15 -6.46 1.54
N THR A 373 1.30 -5.28 2.15
CA THR A 373 0.87 -5.03 3.54
C THR A 373 -0.06 -3.83 3.75
N ASN A 374 -0.94 -3.53 2.79
CA ASN A 374 -2.02 -2.56 3.00
C ASN A 374 -3.36 -3.28 3.25
N GLY A 375 -3.72 -3.46 4.53
CA GLY A 375 -4.91 -4.22 4.94
C GLY A 375 -6.23 -3.54 4.54
N LEU A 376 -6.15 -2.24 4.21
CA LEU A 376 -7.29 -1.43 3.80
C LEU A 376 -7.52 -1.42 2.28
N ALA A 377 -6.64 -2.03 1.47
CA ALA A 377 -6.67 -1.89 0.01
C ALA A 377 -8.04 -2.22 -0.61
N PHE A 378 -8.71 -3.28 -0.14
CA PHE A 378 -9.96 -3.72 -0.75
C PHE A 378 -11.21 -2.96 -0.32
N HIS A 379 -11.13 -2.05 0.66
CA HIS A 379 -12.24 -1.15 1.00
C HIS A 379 -12.60 -0.19 -0.15
N THR A 380 -11.64 0.10 -1.03
CA THR A 380 -11.85 0.99 -2.20
C THR A 380 -12.17 0.25 -3.49
N LEU A 381 -12.16 -1.09 -3.50
CA LEU A 381 -12.21 -1.88 -4.72
C LEU A 381 -13.50 -1.62 -5.53
N ALA A 382 -14.66 -1.80 -4.91
CA ALA A 382 -15.93 -1.55 -5.59
C ALA A 382 -16.09 -0.06 -5.95
N LEU A 383 -15.74 0.87 -5.05
CA LEU A 383 -15.79 2.30 -5.35
C LEU A 383 -14.96 2.69 -6.58
N SER A 384 -13.71 2.23 -6.64
CA SER A 384 -12.79 2.55 -7.73
C SER A 384 -13.19 1.92 -9.06
N LEU A 385 -13.76 0.72 -9.06
CA LEU A 385 -14.35 0.13 -10.27
C LEU A 385 -15.57 0.91 -10.75
N GLY A 386 -16.39 1.42 -9.83
CA GLY A 386 -17.53 2.30 -10.14
C GLY A 386 -17.08 3.57 -10.87
N VAL A 387 -16.06 4.26 -10.34
CA VAL A 387 -15.45 5.44 -11.00
C VAL A 387 -14.84 5.06 -12.35
N SER A 388 -14.08 3.95 -12.41
CA SER A 388 -13.41 3.51 -13.64
C SER A 388 -14.41 3.22 -14.75
N SER A 389 -15.50 2.52 -14.44
CA SER A 389 -16.56 2.18 -15.40
C SER A 389 -17.32 3.44 -15.84
N LYS A 390 -17.71 4.30 -14.88
CA LYS A 390 -18.43 5.56 -15.14
C LYS A 390 -17.64 6.52 -16.03
N LEU A 391 -16.33 6.63 -15.81
CA LEU A 391 -15.47 7.57 -16.53
C LEU A 391 -14.77 6.95 -17.75
N GLY A 392 -14.90 5.63 -17.97
CA GLY A 392 -14.25 4.92 -19.07
C GLY A 392 -12.72 4.89 -18.96
N LEU A 393 -12.18 4.77 -17.74
CA LEU A 393 -10.73 4.87 -17.52
C LEU A 393 -9.97 3.63 -18.02
N ILE A 394 -8.84 3.86 -18.70
CA ILE A 394 -7.81 2.83 -18.93
C ILE A 394 -7.07 2.53 -17.63
N MET A 395 -6.74 3.57 -16.86
CA MET A 395 -6.05 3.45 -15.59
C MET A 395 -6.66 4.40 -14.56
N ASN A 396 -6.87 3.87 -13.37
CA ASN A 396 -7.37 4.61 -12.22
C ASN A 396 -6.41 4.40 -11.04
N SER A 397 -5.75 5.47 -10.62
CA SER A 397 -4.89 5.48 -9.43
C SER A 397 -5.74 5.71 -8.20
N ILE A 398 -5.62 4.83 -7.21
CA ILE A 398 -6.31 5.02 -5.94
C ILE A 398 -5.47 5.97 -5.10
N THR A 399 -6.15 6.91 -4.45
CA THR A 399 -5.51 8.00 -3.75
C THR A 399 -6.14 8.28 -2.40
N CYS A 400 -5.43 9.05 -1.59
CA CYS A 400 -5.98 9.69 -0.41
C CYS A 400 -5.64 11.18 -0.38
N PRO A 401 -6.40 12.00 0.37
CA PRO A 401 -5.98 13.35 0.70
C PRO A 401 -4.61 13.30 1.39
N ARG A 402 -3.64 14.06 0.87
CA ARG A 402 -2.29 14.17 1.44
C ARG A 402 -2.02 15.60 1.90
N LYS A 403 -1.19 15.75 2.93
CA LYS A 403 -0.66 17.08 3.27
C LYS A 403 0.38 17.49 2.23
N ALA A 404 0.43 18.78 1.93
CA ALA A 404 1.51 19.35 1.13
C ALA A 404 2.88 18.94 1.70
N LYS A 405 3.81 18.60 0.80
CA LYS A 405 5.18 18.15 1.15
C LYS A 405 5.26 16.84 1.94
N GLN A 406 4.14 16.14 2.13
CA GLN A 406 4.15 14.79 2.68
C GLN A 406 4.92 13.87 1.72
N ALA A 407 5.71 12.93 2.27
CA ALA A 407 6.51 11.98 1.51
C ALA A 407 5.66 10.86 0.85
N ILE A 408 4.77 11.28 -0.05
CA ILE A 408 3.89 10.45 -0.87
C ILE A 408 3.75 11.12 -2.24
N GLY A 409 3.91 10.35 -3.31
CA GLY A 409 3.72 10.84 -4.68
C GLY A 409 2.31 11.37 -4.91
N ALA A 410 2.16 12.32 -5.82
CA ALA A 410 0.88 12.93 -6.16
C ALA A 410 0.47 12.59 -7.58
N ILE A 411 -0.82 12.36 -7.83
CA ILE A 411 -1.32 12.19 -9.20
C ILE A 411 -1.53 13.58 -9.80
N VAL A 412 -0.84 13.86 -10.90
CA VAL A 412 -0.79 15.19 -11.54
C VAL A 412 -1.07 15.04 -13.03
N LYS A 413 -1.92 15.90 -13.58
CA LYS A 413 -2.02 16.09 -15.03
C LYS A 413 -0.97 17.09 -15.48
N LEU A 414 -0.11 16.68 -16.40
CA LEU A 414 0.97 17.46 -16.97
C LEU A 414 0.67 17.79 -18.42
N LYS A 415 0.94 19.03 -18.84
CA LYS A 415 0.84 19.50 -20.22
C LYS A 415 2.15 20.14 -20.71
N LYS A 416 2.59 19.83 -21.93
CA LYS A 416 3.75 20.46 -22.58
C LYS A 416 3.51 20.56 -24.08
N GLY A 417 3.14 21.75 -24.54
CA GLY A 417 2.66 21.93 -25.92
C GLY A 417 1.39 21.11 -26.17
N ASP A 418 1.41 20.27 -27.20
CA ASP A 418 0.31 19.35 -27.54
C ASP A 418 0.38 18.01 -26.77
N MET A 419 1.43 17.79 -25.97
CA MET A 419 1.54 16.59 -25.15
C MET A 419 0.82 16.77 -23.81
N GLU A 420 0.05 15.77 -23.41
CA GLU A 420 -0.57 15.68 -22.09
C GLU A 420 -0.32 14.29 -21.50
N ARG A 421 -0.20 14.19 -20.17
CA ARG A 421 -0.14 12.91 -19.44
C ARG A 421 -0.69 13.10 -18.03
N THR A 422 -1.29 12.07 -17.45
CA THR A 422 -1.60 12.04 -16.01
C THR A 422 -0.75 10.96 -15.35
N ILE A 423 0.16 11.36 -14.48
CA ILE A 423 1.18 10.47 -13.88
C ILE A 423 1.29 10.69 -12.38
N ASN A 424 1.93 9.75 -11.70
CA ASN A 424 2.48 9.99 -10.37
C ASN A 424 3.73 10.88 -10.47
N VAL A 425 3.74 11.99 -9.75
CA VAL A 425 4.90 12.85 -9.56
C VAL A 425 5.38 12.68 -8.13
N GLU A 426 6.64 12.29 -7.96
CA GLU A 426 7.20 12.07 -6.64
C GLU A 426 7.27 13.38 -5.82
N TYR A 427 7.12 13.26 -4.51
CA TYR A 427 7.01 14.41 -3.61
C TYR A 427 8.21 15.37 -3.70
N ASN A 428 9.40 14.83 -3.94
CA ASN A 428 10.65 15.58 -4.10
C ASN A 428 10.77 16.30 -5.46
N GLN A 429 9.93 15.93 -6.43
CA GLN A 429 9.85 16.58 -7.76
C GLN A 429 8.68 17.57 -7.83
N LEU A 430 7.60 17.33 -7.09
CA LEU A 430 6.37 18.10 -7.18
C LEU A 430 6.55 19.55 -6.74
N ASP A 431 7.12 19.81 -5.56
CA ASP A 431 7.29 21.18 -5.07
C ASP A 431 8.19 22.02 -6.01
N PRO A 432 9.35 21.52 -6.48
CA PRO A 432 10.12 22.19 -7.53
C PRO A 432 9.34 22.42 -8.83
N LEU A 433 8.58 21.44 -9.31
CA LEU A 433 7.76 21.56 -10.52
C LEU A 433 6.72 22.69 -10.38
N LEU A 434 6.00 22.73 -9.26
CA LEU A 434 4.99 23.75 -8.99
C LEU A 434 5.61 25.15 -8.94
N ARG A 435 6.72 25.33 -8.22
CA ARG A 435 7.42 26.62 -8.15
C ARG A 435 7.89 27.11 -9.52
N ALA A 436 8.35 26.20 -10.37
CA ALA A 436 8.79 26.54 -11.72
C ALA A 436 7.65 26.93 -12.68
N THR A 437 6.40 26.68 -12.31
CA THR A 437 5.22 26.77 -13.21
C THR A 437 4.14 27.75 -12.72
N GLY A 438 4.53 28.72 -11.88
CA GLY A 438 3.65 29.81 -11.45
C GLY A 438 2.88 29.53 -10.15
N TYR A 439 3.23 28.49 -9.41
CA TYR A 439 2.77 28.29 -8.04
C TYR A 439 3.82 28.87 -7.08
N ASP A 440 3.73 30.17 -6.76
CA ASP A 440 4.75 30.90 -5.96
C ASP A 440 5.15 30.18 -4.66
N ASN A 441 4.18 29.56 -4.00
CA ASN A 441 4.38 28.87 -2.73
C ASN A 441 4.69 27.37 -2.88
N GLY A 442 4.75 26.85 -4.10
CA GLY A 442 4.97 25.43 -4.40
C GLY A 442 3.79 24.55 -4.01
N ASP A 443 4.08 23.39 -3.43
CA ASP A 443 3.04 22.49 -2.92
C ASP A 443 2.51 23.03 -1.58
N VAL A 444 1.24 23.44 -1.57
CA VAL A 444 0.55 24.02 -0.40
C VAL A 444 -0.82 23.40 -0.21
N ASN A 445 -1.29 23.41 1.04
CA ASN A 445 -2.64 22.96 1.36
C ASN A 445 -3.67 24.00 0.89
N ASP A 446 -4.79 23.55 0.36
CA ASP A 446 -5.96 24.37 0.04
C ASP A 446 -6.88 24.55 1.27
N GLU A 447 -8.09 25.08 1.05
CA GLU A 447 -9.09 25.34 2.10
C GLU A 447 -9.56 24.07 2.84
N THR A 448 -9.38 22.89 2.25
CA THR A 448 -9.66 21.59 2.90
C THR A 448 -8.56 21.19 3.87
N GLY A 449 -7.44 21.91 3.88
CA GLY A 449 -6.26 21.61 4.69
C GLY A 449 -5.37 20.51 4.10
N PHE A 450 -5.62 20.06 2.87
CA PHE A 450 -4.82 19.10 2.13
C PHE A 450 -4.29 19.73 0.84
N SER A 451 -3.26 19.16 0.24
CA SER A 451 -2.82 19.65 -1.06
C SER A 451 -3.83 19.22 -2.15
N PRO A 452 -4.07 20.08 -3.17
CA PRO A 452 -5.09 19.83 -4.19
C PRO A 452 -4.76 18.64 -5.10
N PHE A 453 -3.49 18.20 -5.11
CA PHE A 453 -3.08 17.00 -5.85
C PHE A 453 -3.31 15.76 -4.97
N PRO A 454 -4.03 14.73 -5.41
CA PRO A 454 -4.31 13.58 -4.55
C PRO A 454 -3.08 12.68 -4.39
N GLY A 455 -2.85 12.15 -3.18
CA GLY A 455 -1.68 11.30 -2.88
C GLY A 455 -1.88 9.87 -3.35
N ASN A 456 -0.96 9.36 -4.16
CA ASN A 456 -1.00 8.01 -4.71
C ASN A 456 -0.66 6.95 -3.67
N ILE A 457 -1.52 5.95 -3.50
CA ILE A 457 -1.31 4.84 -2.56
C ILE A 457 -0.81 3.56 -3.23
N ASN A 458 -0.52 3.63 -4.54
CA ASN A 458 -0.01 2.54 -5.37
C ASN A 458 -0.92 1.30 -5.42
N GLN A 459 -2.22 1.53 -5.32
CA GLN A 459 -3.26 0.59 -5.75
C GLN A 459 -3.82 1.11 -7.06
N LEU A 460 -3.84 0.25 -8.08
CA LEU A 460 -4.10 0.66 -9.46
C LEU A 460 -5.16 -0.25 -10.08
N VAL A 461 -6.13 0.33 -10.77
CA VAL A 461 -7.15 -0.41 -11.53
C VAL A 461 -6.96 -0.11 -13.01
N PHE A 462 -6.92 -1.15 -13.84
CA PHE A 462 -6.79 -1.01 -15.28
C PHE A 462 -7.96 -1.67 -16.01
N ASN A 463 -8.42 -1.04 -17.10
CA ASN A 463 -9.21 -1.71 -18.10
C ASN A 463 -8.33 -2.76 -18.81
N LEU A 464 -8.68 -4.03 -18.69
CA LEU A 464 -7.80 -5.14 -19.09
C LEU A 464 -7.57 -5.19 -20.61
N GLU A 465 -8.59 -4.87 -21.41
CA GLU A 465 -8.47 -4.87 -22.87
C GLU A 465 -7.44 -3.82 -23.33
N SER A 466 -7.61 -2.57 -22.89
CA SER A 466 -6.66 -1.49 -23.20
C SER A 466 -5.27 -1.79 -22.61
N TYR A 467 -5.22 -2.35 -21.40
CA TYR A 467 -3.96 -2.73 -20.76
C TYR A 467 -3.20 -3.79 -21.57
N VAL A 468 -3.87 -4.84 -22.05
CA VAL A 468 -3.25 -5.88 -22.90
C VAL A 468 -2.76 -5.30 -24.23
N GLN A 469 -3.52 -4.39 -24.86
CA GLN A 469 -3.08 -3.71 -26.10
C GLN A 469 -1.78 -2.91 -25.89
N VAL A 470 -1.68 -2.19 -24.78
CA VAL A 470 -0.46 -1.46 -24.41
C VAL A 470 0.68 -2.42 -24.14
N LEU A 471 0.45 -3.51 -23.38
CA LEU A 471 1.48 -4.52 -23.13
C LEU A 471 1.98 -5.19 -24.41
N GLU A 472 1.13 -5.48 -25.39
CA GLU A 472 1.56 -6.04 -26.67
C GLU A 472 2.42 -5.06 -27.47
N ARG A 473 2.13 -3.74 -27.37
CA ARG A 473 2.91 -2.67 -28.00
C ARG A 473 4.27 -2.47 -27.32
N THR A 474 4.31 -2.45 -25.99
CA THR A 474 5.51 -2.11 -25.20
C THR A 474 6.29 -3.32 -24.72
N LYS A 475 5.75 -4.53 -24.90
CA LYS A 475 6.23 -5.77 -24.26
C LYS A 475 6.26 -5.70 -22.73
N GLY A 476 5.49 -4.77 -22.16
CA GLY A 476 5.44 -4.49 -20.73
C GLY A 476 6.66 -3.73 -20.19
N VAL A 477 7.51 -3.19 -21.07
CA VAL A 477 8.66 -2.37 -20.66
C VAL A 477 8.17 -1.01 -20.19
N MET A 478 8.58 -0.62 -18.98
CA MET A 478 8.27 0.69 -18.39
C MET A 478 9.49 1.61 -18.48
N PRO A 479 9.29 2.94 -18.45
CA PRO A 479 10.39 3.89 -18.38
C PRO A 479 11.28 3.65 -17.15
N GLU A 480 12.58 3.79 -17.35
CA GLU A 480 13.57 3.67 -16.29
C GLU A 480 14.03 5.03 -15.77
N PHE A 481 14.44 5.06 -14.51
CA PHE A 481 15.12 6.16 -13.86
C PHE A 481 16.30 5.66 -13.02
N VAL A 482 17.10 6.58 -12.48
CA VAL A 482 18.22 6.26 -11.59
C VAL A 482 18.26 7.24 -10.41
N ASN A 483 18.63 6.75 -9.22
CA ASN A 483 18.72 7.56 -8.01
C ASN A 483 20.03 7.28 -7.24
N PRO A 484 21.19 7.65 -7.82
CA PRO A 484 22.48 7.43 -7.18
C PRO A 484 22.58 8.23 -5.89
N LYS A 485 23.18 7.63 -4.86
CA LYS A 485 23.53 8.31 -3.61
C LYS A 485 25.00 8.67 -3.67
N TYR A 486 25.34 9.95 -3.53
CA TYR A 486 26.71 10.45 -3.63
C TYR A 486 27.34 10.66 -2.25
N LYS A 487 28.67 10.54 -2.18
CA LYS A 487 29.48 10.91 -0.99
C LYS A 487 29.84 12.39 -0.98
N ASP A 488 29.85 13.01 -2.16
CA ASP A 488 30.29 14.37 -2.42
C ASP A 488 29.18 15.21 -3.06
N ALA A 489 29.24 16.52 -2.86
CA ALA A 489 28.25 17.47 -3.40
C ALA A 489 28.37 17.61 -4.93
N GLU A 490 29.57 17.38 -5.48
CA GLU A 490 29.88 17.43 -6.91
C GLU A 490 29.37 16.20 -7.69
N LYS A 491 28.73 15.24 -7.00
CA LYS A 491 28.13 14.03 -7.57
C LYS A 491 29.12 13.18 -8.38
N ARG A 492 30.35 13.01 -7.88
CA ARG A 492 31.40 12.23 -8.56
C ARG A 492 31.50 10.80 -8.05
N VAL A 493 31.27 10.58 -6.76
CA VAL A 493 31.54 9.29 -6.10
C VAL A 493 30.28 8.76 -5.45
N PHE A 494 29.87 7.55 -5.82
CA PHE A 494 28.72 6.90 -5.19
C PHE A 494 29.05 6.45 -3.75
N LYS A 495 28.07 6.58 -2.86
CA LYS A 495 28.08 6.02 -1.50
C LYS A 495 28.02 4.50 -1.53
N LYS A 496 27.27 3.95 -2.47
CA LYS A 496 27.11 2.52 -2.78
C LYS A 496 26.74 2.36 -4.25
N PRO A 497 27.01 1.22 -4.89
CA PRO A 497 26.58 0.97 -6.26
C PRO A 497 25.08 1.23 -6.47
N THR A 498 24.71 1.84 -7.59
CA THR A 498 23.31 2.12 -7.95
C THR A 498 22.79 1.12 -8.98
N ARG A 499 21.56 1.27 -9.47
CA ARG A 499 21.00 0.51 -10.60
C ARG A 499 19.92 1.34 -11.29
N LEU A 500 19.54 0.98 -12.51
CA LEU A 500 18.30 1.50 -13.09
C LEU A 500 17.08 0.91 -12.38
N GLU A 501 16.03 1.71 -12.30
CA GLU A 501 14.80 1.36 -11.62
C GLU A 501 13.60 1.65 -12.52
N CYS A 502 12.54 0.84 -12.40
CA CYS A 502 11.25 1.10 -13.02
C CYS A 502 10.09 0.97 -12.02
N MET A 503 9.03 1.74 -12.25
CA MET A 503 7.86 1.81 -11.36
C MET A 503 6.58 1.34 -12.06
N MET A 504 5.69 0.69 -11.30
CA MET A 504 4.44 0.15 -11.87
C MET A 504 3.39 1.24 -12.11
N GLN A 505 3.44 2.32 -11.32
CA GLN A 505 2.60 3.49 -11.51
C GLN A 505 3.00 4.35 -12.71
N ASP A 506 4.12 4.06 -13.36
CA ASP A 506 4.60 4.80 -14.54
C ASP A 506 3.96 4.33 -15.85
N PHE A 507 3.06 3.35 -15.80
CA PHE A 507 2.28 2.88 -16.95
C PHE A 507 1.65 4.01 -17.81
N PRO A 508 1.12 5.12 -17.25
CA PRO A 508 0.58 6.20 -18.09
C PRO A 508 1.59 6.87 -19.01
N ILE A 509 2.89 6.74 -18.74
CA ILE A 509 3.96 7.34 -19.56
C ILE A 509 4.05 6.68 -20.94
N VAL A 510 3.64 5.41 -21.07
CA VAL A 510 3.70 4.64 -22.32
C VAL A 510 2.37 4.63 -23.10
N LEU A 511 1.40 5.43 -22.65
CA LEU A 511 0.15 5.65 -23.38
C LEU A 511 0.37 6.61 -24.56
N GLU A 512 -0.32 6.34 -25.66
CA GLU A 512 -0.16 7.05 -26.92
C GLU A 512 -1.50 7.60 -27.43
N GLY A 513 -1.47 8.78 -28.04
CA GLY A 513 -2.66 9.43 -28.59
C GLY A 513 -3.57 10.04 -27.52
N SER A 514 -4.42 10.98 -27.95
CA SER A 514 -5.29 11.73 -27.03
C SER A 514 -6.31 10.84 -26.32
N ASP A 515 -6.82 9.81 -26.99
CA ASP A 515 -7.85 8.92 -26.43
C ASP A 515 -7.31 8.05 -25.27
N GLU A 516 -6.09 7.52 -25.35
CA GLU A 516 -5.52 6.75 -24.22
C GLU A 516 -5.17 7.68 -23.05
N VAL A 517 -4.51 8.80 -23.35
CA VAL A 517 -4.00 9.77 -22.38
C VAL A 517 -5.13 10.41 -21.55
N GLU A 518 -6.26 10.75 -22.16
CA GLU A 518 -7.39 11.37 -21.47
C GLU A 518 -8.17 10.41 -20.54
N ARG A 519 -7.94 9.10 -20.68
CA ARG A 519 -8.60 8.03 -19.93
C ARG A 519 -7.78 7.56 -18.72
N VAL A 520 -6.93 8.42 -18.18
CA VAL A 520 -6.22 8.20 -16.91
C VAL A 520 -6.80 9.12 -15.84
N GLY A 521 -7.12 8.56 -14.66
CA GLY A 521 -7.74 9.33 -13.59
C GLY A 521 -7.44 8.78 -12.19
N PHE A 522 -8.19 9.26 -11.21
CA PHE A 522 -8.06 8.81 -9.82
C PHE A 522 -9.39 8.63 -9.11
N THR A 523 -9.37 7.84 -8.03
CA THR A 523 -10.43 7.73 -7.03
C THR A 523 -9.83 8.03 -5.67
N SER A 524 -10.44 8.93 -4.90
CA SER A 524 -9.93 9.35 -3.59
C SER A 524 -10.87 8.99 -2.46
N LEU A 525 -10.29 8.44 -1.39
CA LEU A 525 -10.96 8.17 -0.12
C LEU A 525 -10.04 8.61 1.04
N ALA A 526 -10.61 8.88 2.21
CA ALA A 526 -9.82 9.19 3.40
C ALA A 526 -8.79 8.09 3.70
N SER A 527 -7.57 8.48 4.09
CA SER A 527 -6.46 7.54 4.32
C SER A 527 -6.79 6.46 5.34
N GLU A 528 -7.57 6.80 6.38
CA GLU A 528 -8.05 5.89 7.43
C GLU A 528 -8.93 4.74 6.90
N LEU A 529 -9.35 4.79 5.63
CA LEU A 529 -10.19 3.79 4.98
C LEU A 529 -9.50 3.09 3.81
N CYS A 530 -8.30 3.51 3.40
CA CYS A 530 -7.66 2.96 2.19
C CYS A 530 -6.14 2.82 2.27
N PHE A 531 -5.47 3.38 3.27
CA PHE A 531 -4.02 3.43 3.31
C PHE A 531 -3.46 3.25 4.72
N SER A 532 -3.15 2.00 5.06
CA SER A 532 -2.39 1.65 6.26
C SER A 532 -1.33 0.57 5.95
N PRO A 533 -0.19 0.97 5.35
CA PRO A 533 0.88 0.03 5.06
C PRO A 533 1.73 -0.28 6.30
N VAL A 534 2.06 -1.56 6.51
CA VAL A 534 3.09 -1.98 7.48
C VAL A 534 4.44 -2.09 6.78
N LYS A 535 5.24 -1.02 6.86
CA LYS A 535 6.49 -0.86 6.07
C LYS A 535 7.71 -0.36 6.84
N ASN A 536 7.53 0.07 8.09
CA ASN A 536 8.60 0.62 8.92
C ASN A 536 8.88 -0.25 10.14
N ALA A 537 10.13 -0.27 10.61
CA ALA A 537 10.47 -0.70 11.96
C ALA A 537 9.79 0.20 12.99
N THR A 538 9.57 -0.31 14.20
CA THR A 538 9.04 0.48 15.31
C THR A 538 9.87 1.75 15.58
N THR A 539 11.20 1.65 15.54
CA THR A 539 12.12 2.79 15.77
C THR A 539 11.95 3.90 14.74
N ASP A 540 11.85 3.55 13.46
CA ASP A 540 11.59 4.51 12.37
C ASP A 540 10.20 5.13 12.53
N GLY A 541 9.21 4.31 12.92
CA GLY A 541 7.84 4.75 13.17
C GLY A 541 7.72 5.81 14.26
N VAL A 542 8.50 5.69 15.35
CA VAL A 542 8.54 6.69 16.44
C VAL A 542 9.02 8.04 15.91
N ALA A 543 10.05 8.07 15.08
CA ALA A 543 10.55 9.29 14.47
C ALA A 543 9.54 9.93 13.51
N LEU A 544 8.83 9.11 12.72
CA LEU A 544 7.75 9.59 11.85
C LEU A 544 6.59 10.20 12.63
N GLN A 545 6.16 9.53 13.71
CA GLN A 545 5.09 9.99 14.59
C GLN A 545 5.41 11.35 15.21
N ALA A 546 6.64 11.51 15.72
CA ALA A 546 7.11 12.77 16.31
C ALA A 546 7.05 13.93 15.30
N ASN A 547 7.20 13.63 14.01
CA ASN A 547 7.07 14.59 12.91
C ASN A 547 5.64 14.71 12.36
N GLY A 548 4.64 14.16 13.05
CA GLY A 548 3.23 14.20 12.62
C GLY A 548 2.91 13.35 11.38
N THR A 549 3.79 12.41 11.03
CA THR A 549 3.59 11.48 9.91
C THR A 549 3.11 10.14 10.42
N HIS A 550 2.21 9.48 9.67
CA HIS A 550 1.71 8.18 10.04
C HIS A 550 2.86 7.15 10.21
N PRO A 551 2.94 6.40 11.33
CA PRO A 551 4.09 5.55 11.61
C PRO A 551 4.30 4.39 10.63
N GLY A 552 3.21 3.81 10.10
CA GLY A 552 3.28 2.68 9.17
C GLY A 552 3.99 1.44 9.75
N VAL A 553 3.72 1.12 11.02
CA VAL A 553 4.28 -0.02 11.77
C VAL A 553 3.17 -1.02 12.08
N ALA A 554 3.51 -2.21 12.58
CA ALA A 554 2.51 -3.26 12.82
C ALA A 554 1.42 -2.86 13.84
N ALA A 555 1.76 -2.10 14.88
CA ALA A 555 0.78 -1.63 15.88
C ALA A 555 -0.26 -0.68 15.27
N THR A 556 0.15 0.29 14.46
CA THR A 556 -0.79 1.20 13.78
C THR A 556 -1.53 0.51 12.64
N GLY A 557 -0.88 -0.40 11.91
CA GLY A 557 -1.54 -1.22 10.88
C GLY A 557 -2.73 -2.00 11.42
N GLU A 558 -2.57 -2.66 12.57
CA GLU A 558 -3.67 -3.37 13.24
C GLU A 558 -4.76 -2.41 13.76
N ALA A 559 -4.37 -1.30 14.40
CA ALA A 559 -5.30 -0.33 14.92
C ALA A 559 -6.15 0.31 13.81
N ASP A 560 -5.53 0.63 12.67
CA ASP A 560 -6.20 1.22 11.51
C ASP A 560 -7.19 0.25 10.87
N GLN A 561 -6.84 -1.04 10.78
CA GLN A 561 -7.75 -2.07 10.26
C GLN A 561 -9.06 -2.11 11.08
N SER A 562 -8.95 -2.18 12.41
CA SER A 562 -10.10 -2.15 13.32
C SER A 562 -10.85 -0.83 13.24
N ASN A 563 -10.13 0.31 13.18
CA ASN A 563 -10.73 1.63 13.13
C ASN A 563 -11.48 1.88 11.83
N ALA A 564 -10.99 1.41 10.68
CA ALA A 564 -11.68 1.51 9.39
C ALA A 564 -13.07 0.87 9.46
N MET A 565 -13.16 -0.33 10.06
CA MET A 565 -14.45 -1.00 10.27
C MET A 565 -15.35 -0.19 11.22
N CYS A 566 -14.80 0.38 12.29
CA CYS A 566 -15.55 1.25 13.20
C CYS A 566 -16.08 2.52 12.51
N ILE A 567 -15.28 3.16 11.65
CA ILE A 567 -15.69 4.31 10.84
C ILE A 567 -16.86 3.93 9.93
N ILE A 568 -16.79 2.78 9.26
CA ILE A 568 -17.86 2.32 8.38
C ILE A 568 -19.14 2.04 9.18
N LEU A 569 -19.05 1.35 10.33
CA LEU A 569 -20.19 1.10 11.21
C LEU A 569 -20.85 2.40 11.69
N ARG A 570 -20.06 3.40 12.09
CA ARG A 570 -20.60 4.73 12.45
C ARG A 570 -21.26 5.40 11.25
N SER A 571 -20.67 5.31 10.06
CA SER A 571 -21.20 5.93 8.84
C SER A 571 -22.57 5.37 8.43
N ILE A 572 -22.88 4.11 8.79
CA ILE A 572 -24.20 3.50 8.54
C ILE A 572 -25.17 3.71 9.72
N GLY A 573 -24.74 4.31 10.83
CA GLY A 573 -25.61 4.71 11.94
C GLY A 573 -25.48 3.87 13.23
N CYS A 574 -24.48 3.01 13.35
CA CYS A 574 -24.18 2.29 14.60
C CYS A 574 -23.53 3.21 15.63
N ASP A 575 -23.78 2.96 16.91
CA ASP A 575 -23.16 3.66 18.04
C ASP A 575 -21.89 2.90 18.49
N VAL A 576 -20.76 3.25 17.89
CA VAL A 576 -19.46 2.63 18.19
C VAL A 576 -18.58 3.64 18.91
N GLN A 577 -18.26 3.38 20.18
CA GLN A 577 -17.38 4.25 20.96
C GLN A 577 -15.93 4.16 20.46
N SER A 578 -15.11 5.16 20.78
CA SER A 578 -13.66 5.10 20.56
C SER A 578 -12.99 4.47 21.77
N GLY A 579 -11.98 3.63 21.53
CA GLY A 579 -11.14 3.10 22.60
C GLY A 579 -10.11 4.10 23.11
N ASP A 580 -9.48 3.71 24.20
CA ASP A 580 -8.44 4.50 24.85
C ASP A 580 -7.17 4.57 23.99
N THR A 581 -6.41 5.64 24.18
CA THR A 581 -5.06 5.75 23.62
C THR A 581 -4.12 4.83 24.39
N MET A 582 -3.29 4.08 23.66
CA MET A 582 -2.25 3.21 24.20
C MET A 582 -0.91 3.54 23.55
N ILE A 583 0.17 3.33 24.30
CA ILE A 583 1.54 3.48 23.80
C ILE A 583 2.25 2.14 23.94
N ALA A 584 2.70 1.58 22.81
CA ALA A 584 3.54 0.38 22.78
C ALA A 584 4.85 0.71 22.07
N ASN A 585 5.99 0.45 22.74
CA ASN A 585 7.32 0.74 22.21
C ASN A 585 7.48 2.18 21.64
N GLY A 586 6.83 3.16 22.26
CA GLY A 586 6.86 4.57 21.84
C GLY A 586 5.88 4.95 20.72
N ILE A 587 5.13 4.00 20.16
CA ILE A 587 4.08 4.23 19.16
C ILE A 587 2.74 4.46 19.86
N GLU A 588 2.07 5.55 19.54
CA GLU A 588 0.76 5.90 20.07
C GLU A 588 -0.33 5.45 19.08
N PHE A 589 -1.34 4.72 19.57
CA PHE A 589 -2.46 4.24 18.77
C PHE A 589 -3.74 4.06 19.60
N ARG A 590 -4.88 3.84 18.94
CA ARG A 590 -6.16 3.53 19.60
C ARG A 590 -6.25 2.04 19.90
N ALA A 591 -6.48 1.68 21.15
CA ALA A 591 -6.48 0.28 21.60
C ALA A 591 -7.77 -0.50 21.25
N GLY A 592 -8.80 0.15 20.71
CA GLY A 592 -10.05 -0.50 20.35
C GLY A 592 -11.15 0.50 19.94
N PRO A 593 -12.40 0.02 19.76
CA PRO A 593 -12.78 -1.39 19.80
C PRO A 593 -12.17 -2.18 18.64
N ASP A 594 -11.85 -3.45 18.87
CA ASP A 594 -11.31 -4.36 17.84
C ASP A 594 -12.47 -4.97 17.05
N CYS A 595 -12.93 -4.28 16.00
CA CYS A 595 -14.01 -4.75 15.15
C CYS A 595 -13.47 -5.41 13.87
N VAL A 596 -13.67 -6.72 13.74
CA VAL A 596 -13.23 -7.51 12.59
C VAL A 596 -14.44 -8.11 11.88
N ALA A 597 -14.68 -7.63 10.66
CA ALA A 597 -15.60 -8.27 9.72
C ALA A 597 -14.79 -9.15 8.77
N LYS A 598 -14.95 -10.48 8.86
CA LYS A 598 -14.35 -11.41 7.89
C LYS A 598 -14.96 -11.16 6.51
N PRO A 599 -14.23 -11.38 5.41
CA PRO A 599 -14.77 -11.22 4.07
C PRO A 599 -16.03 -12.08 3.81
N SER A 600 -16.13 -13.23 4.45
CA SER A 600 -17.32 -14.09 4.43
C SER A 600 -18.57 -13.43 5.03
N PHE A 601 -18.44 -12.42 5.89
CA PHE A 601 -19.55 -11.61 6.41
C PHE A 601 -19.95 -10.49 5.46
N ALA A 602 -18.97 -9.64 5.09
CA ALA A 602 -19.15 -8.54 4.15
C ALA A 602 -17.80 -8.07 3.58
N VAL A 603 -17.79 -7.56 2.35
CA VAL A 603 -16.59 -7.05 1.65
C VAL A 603 -16.66 -5.58 1.26
N CYS A 604 -17.80 -4.91 1.44
CA CYS A 604 -17.97 -3.49 1.12
C CYS A 604 -19.05 -2.82 1.98
N SER A 605 -19.17 -1.50 1.88
CA SER A 605 -20.10 -0.72 2.72
C SER A 605 -21.56 -1.00 2.38
N ASN A 606 -21.87 -1.19 1.09
CA ASN A 606 -23.20 -1.58 0.61
C ASN A 606 -23.67 -2.91 1.21
N GLU A 607 -22.78 -3.89 1.38
CA GLU A 607 -23.11 -5.15 2.05
C GLU A 607 -23.28 -4.95 3.55
N LEU A 608 -22.35 -4.24 4.21
CA LEU A 608 -22.43 -3.97 5.64
C LEU A 608 -23.75 -3.28 6.00
N LYS A 609 -24.18 -2.28 5.22
CA LYS A 609 -25.48 -1.61 5.43
C LYS A 609 -26.67 -2.58 5.44
N LYS A 610 -26.63 -3.67 4.66
CA LYS A 610 -27.68 -4.71 4.64
C LYS A 610 -27.58 -5.66 5.84
N LYS A 611 -26.37 -5.94 6.32
CA LYS A 611 -26.13 -6.81 7.48
C LYS A 611 -26.55 -6.16 8.81
N PHE A 612 -26.70 -4.83 8.84
CA PHE A 612 -27.16 -4.04 9.97
C PHE A 612 -28.45 -3.28 9.63
N PRO A 613 -29.62 -3.95 9.55
CA PRO A 613 -30.87 -3.32 9.13
C PRO A 613 -31.41 -2.24 10.11
N TYR A 614 -31.03 -2.31 11.39
CA TYR A 614 -31.40 -1.30 12.40
C TYR A 614 -30.14 -0.79 13.13
N PRO A 615 -29.27 -0.06 12.43
CA PRO A 615 -27.92 0.24 12.92
C PRO A 615 -27.93 1.06 14.22
N SER A 616 -28.92 1.92 14.42
CA SER A 616 -29.11 2.69 15.68
C SER A 616 -29.38 1.84 16.92
N ARG A 617 -29.63 0.53 16.76
CA ARG A 617 -29.80 -0.44 17.84
C ARG A 617 -28.55 -1.27 18.11
N VAL A 618 -27.43 -0.94 17.46
CA VAL A 618 -26.14 -1.58 17.65
C VAL A 618 -25.22 -0.62 18.39
N LYS A 619 -24.78 -1.05 19.57
CA LYS A 619 -23.92 -0.31 20.50
C LYS A 619 -22.69 -1.15 20.82
N ILE A 620 -21.51 -0.56 20.65
CA ILE A 620 -20.22 -1.23 20.90
C ILE A 620 -19.37 -0.30 21.76
N SER A 621 -18.97 -0.78 22.95
CA SER A 621 -18.12 0.00 23.87
C SER A 621 -16.68 0.10 23.36
N GLY A 622 -15.94 1.13 23.80
CA GLY A 622 -14.58 1.40 23.31
C GLY A 622 -13.55 0.31 23.63
N ARG A 623 -13.85 -0.56 24.60
CA ARG A 623 -13.01 -1.69 25.02
C ARG A 623 -13.40 -3.03 24.39
N SER A 624 -14.41 -3.03 23.52
CA SER A 624 -14.98 -4.27 23.01
C SER A 624 -14.15 -4.88 21.90
N SER A 625 -14.32 -6.19 21.70
CA SER A 625 -13.81 -6.93 20.54
C SER A 625 -14.97 -7.65 19.88
N LEU A 626 -15.15 -7.45 18.57
CA LEU A 626 -16.24 -8.03 17.80
C LEU A 626 -15.69 -8.72 16.56
N VAL A 627 -15.92 -10.03 16.43
CA VAL A 627 -15.58 -10.78 15.21
C VAL A 627 -16.86 -11.29 14.58
N LEU A 628 -17.08 -10.95 13.29
CA LEU A 628 -18.25 -11.35 12.52
C LEU A 628 -17.81 -12.15 11.29
N SER A 629 -18.44 -13.31 11.06
CA SER A 629 -18.19 -14.13 9.88
C SER A 629 -19.45 -14.84 9.38
N GLY A 630 -19.46 -15.13 8.08
CA GLY A 630 -20.51 -15.89 7.41
C GLY A 630 -21.57 -15.05 6.72
N ASP A 631 -21.94 -15.47 5.50
CA ASP A 631 -22.81 -14.67 4.63
C ASP A 631 -24.27 -14.66 5.09
N GLY A 632 -24.72 -15.71 5.77
CA GLY A 632 -26.08 -15.77 6.31
C GLY A 632 -26.32 -14.97 7.59
N LEU A 633 -25.30 -14.27 8.13
CA LEU A 633 -25.41 -13.54 9.39
C LEU A 633 -25.99 -12.14 9.22
N VAL A 634 -26.95 -11.78 10.08
CA VAL A 634 -27.55 -10.44 10.18
C VAL A 634 -27.58 -9.98 11.63
N ILE A 635 -27.24 -8.71 11.88
CA ILE A 635 -27.23 -8.09 13.22
C ILE A 635 -28.32 -7.02 13.28
N GLU A 636 -29.47 -7.36 13.86
CA GLU A 636 -30.58 -6.42 14.03
C GLU A 636 -30.40 -5.50 15.25
N SER A 637 -29.90 -6.03 16.36
CA SER A 637 -29.60 -5.24 17.56
C SER A 637 -28.61 -5.95 18.47
N LEU A 638 -27.66 -5.18 19.00
CA LEU A 638 -26.54 -5.65 19.81
C LEU A 638 -26.12 -4.56 20.80
N ASN A 639 -25.86 -4.92 22.05
CA ASN A 639 -25.20 -4.08 23.03
C ASN A 639 -23.96 -4.82 23.56
N LEU A 640 -22.77 -4.42 23.11
CA LEU A 640 -21.52 -5.10 23.40
C LEU A 640 -20.64 -4.26 24.33
N ASP A 641 -20.28 -4.84 25.47
CA ASP A 641 -19.26 -4.35 26.40
C ASP A 641 -18.35 -5.51 26.85
N GLY A 642 -17.45 -5.94 25.96
CA GLY A 642 -16.63 -7.14 26.14
C GLY A 642 -16.22 -7.74 24.79
N ALA A 643 -15.94 -9.05 24.75
CA ALA A 643 -15.60 -9.75 23.52
C ALA A 643 -16.74 -10.68 23.06
N LEU A 644 -17.06 -10.61 21.77
CA LEU A 644 -18.06 -11.42 21.09
C LEU A 644 -17.55 -11.89 19.73
N VAL A 645 -17.63 -13.20 19.50
CA VAL A 645 -17.35 -13.85 18.21
C VAL A 645 -18.64 -14.47 17.70
N ILE A 646 -19.08 -14.08 16.51
CA ILE A 646 -20.26 -14.65 15.86
C ILE A 646 -19.84 -15.26 14.51
N GLU A 647 -20.08 -16.55 14.38
CA GLU A 647 -19.80 -17.33 13.19
C GLU A 647 -21.11 -17.87 12.61
N CYS A 648 -21.25 -17.79 11.30
CA CYS A 648 -22.35 -18.40 10.56
C CYS A 648 -21.75 -19.30 9.49
N GLU A 649 -21.98 -20.60 9.61
CA GLU A 649 -21.42 -21.59 8.69
C GLU A 649 -21.90 -21.37 7.25
N GLU A 650 -21.15 -21.88 6.29
CA GLU A 650 -21.54 -21.82 4.89
C GLU A 650 -22.91 -22.50 4.66
N GLY A 651 -23.85 -21.74 4.11
CA GLY A 651 -25.23 -22.18 3.89
C GLY A 651 -26.14 -22.13 5.13
N ALA A 652 -25.63 -21.70 6.28
CA ALA A 652 -26.45 -21.38 7.45
C ALA A 652 -27.05 -19.98 7.33
N SER A 653 -27.99 -19.66 8.23
CA SER A 653 -28.51 -18.31 8.41
C SER A 653 -28.70 -18.04 9.89
N GLY A 654 -28.36 -16.83 10.32
CA GLY A 654 -28.38 -16.45 11.72
C GLY A 654 -28.74 -14.98 11.90
N VAL A 655 -29.62 -14.71 12.85
CA VAL A 655 -30.03 -13.33 13.19
C VAL A 655 -29.75 -13.07 14.66
N ILE A 656 -28.97 -12.02 14.92
CA ILE A 656 -28.75 -11.48 16.27
C ILE A 656 -29.77 -10.37 16.53
N ARG A 657 -30.59 -10.53 17.55
CA ARG A 657 -31.64 -9.59 17.94
C ARG A 657 -31.61 -9.36 19.45
N ASN A 658 -31.57 -8.11 19.85
CA ASN A 658 -31.57 -7.64 21.22
C ASN A 658 -30.45 -8.25 22.08
N LEU A 659 -29.36 -8.75 21.49
CA LEU A 659 -28.33 -9.41 22.28
C LEU A 659 -27.56 -8.37 23.13
N SER A 660 -27.43 -8.59 24.43
CA SER A 660 -26.55 -7.80 25.30
C SER A 660 -25.44 -8.69 25.85
N VAL A 661 -24.18 -8.36 25.56
CA VAL A 661 -23.00 -9.11 26.02
C VAL A 661 -22.15 -8.20 26.89
N LYS A 662 -21.85 -8.67 28.11
CA LYS A 662 -20.91 -8.03 29.02
C LYS A 662 -19.98 -9.07 29.65
N ASN A 663 -18.68 -8.95 29.40
CA ASN A 663 -17.67 -9.87 29.92
C ASN A 663 -16.29 -9.18 30.05
N ASP A 664 -15.29 -9.92 30.57
CA ASP A 664 -13.94 -9.37 30.79
C ASP A 664 -13.17 -9.08 29.49
N GLY A 665 -13.67 -9.60 28.36
CA GLY A 665 -13.21 -9.26 27.01
C GLY A 665 -11.76 -9.62 26.71
N TRP A 666 -11.22 -8.98 25.68
CA TRP A 666 -9.83 -9.12 25.27
C TRP A 666 -9.04 -7.90 25.72
N VAL A 667 -7.75 -8.10 26.04
CA VAL A 667 -6.87 -7.02 26.47
C VAL A 667 -5.54 -7.09 25.72
N LYS A 668 -5.06 -5.93 25.26
CA LYS A 668 -3.70 -5.78 24.75
C LYS A 668 -2.75 -5.65 25.95
N VAL A 669 -1.84 -6.60 26.11
CA VAL A 669 -0.84 -6.66 27.18
C VAL A 669 0.49 -6.20 26.60
N LEU A 670 0.98 -5.05 27.08
CA LEU A 670 2.26 -4.50 26.64
C LEU A 670 3.41 -5.44 26.99
N GLU A 671 4.35 -5.60 26.06
CA GLU A 671 5.59 -6.32 26.32
C GLU A 671 6.44 -5.54 27.34
N GLY A 672 6.93 -6.22 28.37
CA GLY A 672 7.70 -5.62 29.46
C GLY A 672 9.20 -5.61 29.19
N MET A 673 9.96 -4.81 29.94
CA MET A 673 11.43 -4.83 29.84
C MET A 673 12.06 -6.16 30.32
N LEU A 674 11.35 -6.92 31.18
CA LEU A 674 11.86 -8.12 31.85
C LEU A 674 11.51 -9.44 31.13
N TYR A 675 10.54 -9.41 30.20
CA TYR A 675 10.15 -10.56 29.40
C TYR A 675 9.80 -10.04 28.00
N LYS A 676 10.59 -10.47 27.00
CA LYS A 676 10.32 -10.22 25.59
C LYS A 676 9.89 -11.53 24.96
N SER A 677 8.75 -11.53 24.29
CA SER A 677 8.30 -12.64 23.46
C SER A 677 9.38 -13.04 22.44
N GLU A 678 9.54 -14.34 22.17
CA GLU A 678 10.36 -14.83 21.04
C GLU A 678 9.64 -14.69 19.69
N ASP A 679 8.34 -14.36 19.71
CA ASP A 679 7.54 -14.13 18.51
C ASP A 679 7.79 -12.72 17.94
N GLU A 680 8.43 -12.67 16.78
CA GLU A 680 8.71 -11.44 16.03
C GLU A 680 7.45 -10.60 15.76
N VAL A 681 6.30 -11.24 15.53
CA VAL A 681 5.01 -10.57 15.30
C VAL A 681 4.60 -9.75 16.52
N ILE A 682 4.87 -10.27 17.72
CA ILE A 682 4.60 -9.59 18.99
C ILE A 682 5.66 -8.51 19.26
N GLN A 683 6.94 -8.82 19.02
CA GLN A 683 8.04 -7.86 19.22
C GLN A 683 7.86 -6.59 18.40
N MET A 684 7.51 -6.71 17.12
CA MET A 684 7.35 -5.55 16.22
C MET A 684 6.13 -4.68 16.60
N ARG A 685 5.11 -5.26 17.25
CA ARG A 685 3.90 -4.55 17.73
C ARG A 685 4.08 -3.96 19.12
N GLY A 686 4.86 -4.62 19.98
CA GLY A 686 5.07 -4.22 21.37
C GLY A 686 3.96 -4.63 22.34
N TYR A 687 3.03 -5.49 21.91
CA TYR A 687 1.99 -6.05 22.77
C TYR A 687 1.53 -7.41 22.26
N SER A 688 1.00 -8.23 23.17
CA SER A 688 0.23 -9.43 22.87
C SER A 688 -1.26 -9.20 23.15
N MET A 689 -2.14 -9.97 22.49
CA MET A 689 -3.58 -9.92 22.77
C MET A 689 -3.99 -11.10 23.66
N ARG A 690 -4.38 -10.81 24.90
CA ARG A 690 -4.89 -11.81 25.84
C ARG A 690 -6.40 -11.85 25.81
N LYS A 691 -6.96 -12.98 25.38
CA LYS A 691 -8.41 -13.24 25.35
C LYS A 691 -8.87 -13.75 26.72
N ILE A 692 -9.22 -12.84 27.64
CA ILE A 692 -9.57 -13.20 29.03
C ILE A 692 -10.93 -13.91 29.07
N ASP A 693 -11.92 -13.31 28.43
CA ASP A 693 -13.25 -13.87 28.28
C ASP A 693 -13.72 -13.61 26.84
N THR A 694 -14.45 -14.56 26.28
CA THR A 694 -14.99 -14.50 24.92
C THR A 694 -16.33 -15.18 24.90
N GLU A 695 -17.33 -14.42 24.52
CA GLU A 695 -18.62 -15.00 24.18
C GLU A 695 -18.60 -15.44 22.71
N LYS A 696 -19.03 -16.67 22.43
CA LYS A 696 -18.99 -17.24 21.06
C LYS A 696 -20.34 -17.84 20.67
N ILE A 697 -20.85 -17.40 19.52
CA ILE A 697 -22.08 -17.91 18.89
C ILE A 697 -21.72 -18.50 17.53
N VAL A 698 -22.16 -19.74 17.26
CA VAL A 698 -22.04 -20.36 15.95
C VAL A 698 -23.40 -20.80 15.44
N PHE A 699 -23.85 -20.23 14.32
CA PHE A 699 -25.02 -20.70 13.57
C PHE A 699 -24.60 -21.81 12.61
N LYS A 700 -25.16 -23.00 12.80
CA LYS A 700 -24.82 -24.19 12.02
C LYS A 700 -25.75 -24.40 10.85
N LYS A 701 -25.27 -25.10 9.83
CA LYS A 701 -26.04 -25.41 8.62
C LYS A 701 -27.29 -26.26 8.89
N ASP A 702 -27.27 -27.06 9.95
CA ASP A 702 -28.42 -27.87 10.38
C ASP A 702 -29.51 -27.06 11.13
N GLY A 703 -29.30 -25.75 11.29
CA GLY A 703 -30.20 -24.83 12.00
C GLY A 703 -29.96 -24.79 13.51
N SER A 704 -29.04 -25.60 14.05
CA SER A 704 -28.65 -25.51 15.46
C SER A 704 -27.75 -24.30 15.72
N ILE A 705 -27.70 -23.89 16.98
CA ILE A 705 -26.86 -22.78 17.45
C ILE A 705 -25.97 -23.32 18.56
N GLU A 706 -24.66 -23.14 18.43
CA GLU A 706 -23.69 -23.41 19.49
C GLU A 706 -23.41 -22.11 20.26
N GLY A 707 -23.46 -22.18 21.58
CA GLY A 707 -23.25 -21.05 22.50
C GLY A 707 -24.01 -21.23 23.81
N ASN A 708 -23.76 -20.37 24.80
CA ASN A 708 -24.34 -20.46 26.13
C ASN A 708 -25.72 -19.73 26.25
N TYR A 709 -26.72 -20.09 25.42
CA TYR A 709 -27.98 -19.32 25.30
C TYR A 709 -29.27 -20.15 25.43
N GLN A 710 -30.35 -19.50 25.85
CA GLN A 710 -31.71 -19.99 25.61
C GLN A 710 -32.12 -19.70 24.17
N ILE A 711 -32.34 -20.76 23.39
CA ILE A 711 -32.82 -20.67 22.01
C ILE A 711 -34.32 -20.36 22.05
N THR A 712 -34.70 -19.12 21.72
CA THR A 712 -36.09 -18.83 21.36
C THR A 712 -36.27 -19.12 19.87
N THR A 713 -36.70 -20.32 19.54
CA THR A 713 -37.23 -20.65 18.20
C THR A 713 -38.56 -19.93 18.01
N THR A 714 -38.51 -18.62 17.78
CA THR A 714 -39.68 -17.84 17.36
C THR A 714 -39.27 -16.86 16.29
N SER A 715 -39.41 -17.26 15.02
CA SER A 715 -40.12 -16.39 14.07
C SER A 715 -40.61 -17.13 12.83
N VAL A 716 -41.66 -16.55 12.26
CA VAL A 716 -42.27 -16.79 10.95
C VAL A 716 -41.19 -17.09 9.90
N CYS A 717 -41.33 -18.21 9.18
CA CYS A 717 -40.44 -18.72 8.12
C CYS A 717 -39.21 -19.57 8.50
N GLY A 718 -38.97 -19.92 9.78
CA GLY A 718 -38.03 -21.00 10.15
C GLY A 718 -36.53 -20.64 10.19
N VAL A 719 -36.18 -19.35 10.30
CA VAL A 719 -34.79 -18.89 10.50
C VAL A 719 -34.46 -18.82 12.01
N PRO A 720 -33.32 -19.36 12.48
CA PRO A 720 -32.91 -19.26 13.89
C PRO A 720 -32.62 -17.80 14.31
N VAL A 721 -33.12 -17.40 15.48
CA VAL A 721 -32.95 -16.06 16.07
C VAL A 721 -32.37 -16.18 17.47
N VAL A 722 -31.41 -15.32 17.81
CA VAL A 722 -30.91 -15.16 19.20
C VAL A 722 -31.42 -13.81 19.76
N GLY A 723 -32.07 -13.84 20.94
CA GLY A 723 -32.78 -12.74 21.65
C GLY A 723 -32.11 -12.29 22.98
N ASP A 724 -32.45 -11.10 23.55
CA ASP A 724 -32.10 -10.72 24.95
C ASP A 724 -32.93 -11.48 26.00
N LEU A 725 -32.30 -11.70 27.17
CA LEU A 725 -32.70 -12.60 28.25
C LEU A 725 -33.23 -11.90 29.53
N CYS A 726 -33.43 -10.57 29.52
CA CYS A 726 -33.84 -9.85 30.73
C CYS A 726 -35.37 -9.77 30.98
N GLN A 727 -36.21 -10.34 30.11
CA GLN A 727 -37.65 -10.45 30.39
C GLN A 727 -37.98 -11.90 30.80
N PRO A 728 -38.54 -12.15 31.99
CA PRO A 728 -39.21 -13.42 32.24
C PRO A 728 -40.28 -13.57 31.16
N ALA A 729 -40.43 -14.79 30.62
CA ALA A 729 -41.56 -15.13 29.79
C ALA A 729 -42.82 -14.58 30.46
N SER A 730 -43.53 -13.66 29.80
CA SER A 730 -44.82 -13.21 30.28
C SER A 730 -45.65 -14.47 30.51
N GLU A 731 -46.10 -14.65 31.75
CA GLU A 731 -46.97 -15.75 32.18
C GLU A 731 -48.02 -16.01 31.11
N GLU A 732 -48.15 -17.28 30.74
CA GLU A 732 -49.25 -17.79 29.94
C GLU A 732 -50.54 -17.16 30.47
N ALA A 733 -51.20 -16.35 29.64
CA ALA A 733 -52.58 -16.01 29.87
C ALA A 733 -53.36 -17.33 29.86
N SER A 734 -53.76 -17.77 31.05
CA SER A 734 -54.64 -18.91 31.24
C SER A 734 -55.98 -18.60 30.56
N ASP A 735 -56.11 -18.99 29.29
CA ASP A 735 -57.41 -19.12 28.63
C ASP A 735 -58.13 -20.34 29.23
N SER A 736 -58.67 -20.13 30.42
CA SER A 736 -59.75 -20.97 30.96
C SER A 736 -61.05 -20.56 30.28
N ASN A 737 -61.28 -21.09 29.09
CA ASN A 737 -62.64 -21.25 28.56
C ASN A 737 -62.66 -22.27 27.41
N THR A 738 -62.80 -23.56 27.75
CA THR A 738 -63.59 -24.46 26.91
C THR A 738 -64.26 -25.51 27.78
N PHE A 739 -65.54 -25.30 28.04
CA PHE A 739 -66.49 -26.34 28.42
C PHE A 739 -66.48 -27.44 27.34
N CYS A 740 -66.05 -28.64 27.70
CA CYS A 740 -66.43 -29.85 26.98
C CYS A 740 -67.32 -30.69 27.90
N ALA A 741 -68.62 -30.57 27.67
CA ALA A 741 -69.60 -31.54 28.10
C ALA A 741 -69.51 -32.78 27.19
N GLY A 742 -69.52 -33.98 27.78
CA GLY A 742 -69.64 -35.23 27.03
C GLY A 742 -69.00 -36.40 27.76
N GLY A 743 -69.73 -36.99 28.70
CA GLY A 743 -69.31 -38.20 29.41
C GLY A 743 -69.54 -39.50 28.63
N CYS A 744 -68.79 -40.53 29.02
CA CYS A 744 -69.12 -41.96 29.18
C CYS A 744 -67.78 -42.68 29.38
N ALA A 745 -67.36 -43.08 30.58
CA ALA A 745 -67.83 -44.17 31.44
C ALA A 745 -67.47 -45.58 30.92
N ILE A 746 -66.78 -46.33 31.81
CA ILE A 746 -66.65 -47.80 31.94
C ILE A 746 -65.61 -48.43 30.97
N MET A 747 -64.59 -49.19 31.37
CA MET A 747 -64.29 -49.97 32.59
C MET A 747 -62.79 -49.95 32.89
#